data_AF-A0A6J1B367-F1
#
_entry.id   AF-A0A6J1B367-F1
#
_cell.length_a   1.000
_cell.length_b   1.000
_cell.length_c   1.000
_cell.angle_alpha   90.00
_cell.angle_beta   90.00
_cell.angle_gamma   90.00
#
_symmetry.space_group_name_H-M   'P 1'
#
loop_
_entity.id
_entity.type
_entity.pdbx_description
1 polymer ?
#
loop_
_entity_poly.entity_id
_entity_poly.type
_entity_poly.pdbx_seq_one_letter_code
_entity_poly.pdbx_strand_id
1 'polypeptide(L)'
;MDSLNTFVIVMLLFTLLSFSNEAAPTYSSYACDNSTTFAPNSTYQANIKTLLSSLSSNTSSSKNGFYNTTAGQDPNLVYGTFLCRGDVSANLCQDCVASASNDIAQRCLTEKLGVIWYDECTVRYSDQNIFSIIREVPAVGKSSSASITDKDRFNQLLSNVMTSLENRAAYGDQSGKRFAAGEANFTSSQTLYSLAQCTPDLTDALCFRCLQSAIATIPTCCDGKQGARVLLPSCNVRYEMFPFYQLNGTTSRVPSPSSPNSTKGKRKISSPVIIAIVAPIVISLVLLALALFLLRRRASKKYDSLPEENVSEEIPTSESLKFNLATIEAATNNFSSDNKIGEGGFGEVYKGNLCNGQEVAVKRLSKSSVQGAEQFKNEVVLLAKLQHRNLVRLLGFCLDGEEKLLIYEYVPNKSLDYFLFNPEKQGNLDWSRRYKIVGGIARGLIYLHEDSRLRIIHRDLKASNVLLDEDMNAKISDFGTARIFGVDQTQANTRKIVGTFGYMSPEYAMHGKFSMKSDVFSFGVLILEIISGRKNSSFYQSDGADDLLSYSWNHWTNGTLLELLDSNLRANCSRNEVVRCIHIGLLCVQEDPANRPTMTRVGLMLDSYSVSLPLPQKPAFFLRSRTELNPRAKGLKSSDQSSSKSTTLSINEVSVTELEPR
;
A
#
# COMPACT_ATOMS: atom_id res chain seq x y z
N MET A 1 59.40 -11.11 -19.13
CA MET A 1 57.99 -11.51 -19.21
C MET A 1 57.47 -12.12 -17.90
N ASP A 2 58.33 -12.63 -17.01
CA ASP A 2 57.86 -13.24 -15.76
C ASP A 2 57.40 -12.24 -14.68
N SER A 3 58.02 -11.06 -14.58
CA SER A 3 57.65 -10.05 -13.57
C SER A 3 56.25 -9.44 -13.77
N LEU A 4 55.78 -9.36 -15.02
CA LEU A 4 54.46 -8.79 -15.34
C LEU A 4 53.34 -9.78 -15.01
N ASN A 5 53.56 -11.07 -15.21
CA ASN A 5 52.59 -12.11 -14.87
C ASN A 5 52.43 -12.25 -13.36
N THR A 6 53.51 -12.13 -12.58
CA THR A 6 53.42 -12.16 -11.11
C THR A 6 52.67 -10.94 -10.58
N PHE A 7 52.88 -9.76 -11.15
CA PHE A 7 52.17 -8.53 -10.76
C PHE A 7 50.67 -8.59 -11.08
N VAL A 8 50.30 -9.16 -12.24
CA VAL A 8 48.91 -9.37 -12.65
C VAL A 8 48.22 -10.43 -11.78
N ILE A 9 48.91 -11.51 -11.41
CA ILE A 9 48.38 -12.54 -10.51
C ILE A 9 48.18 -11.99 -9.09
N VAL A 10 49.10 -11.17 -8.58
CA VAL A 10 48.97 -10.51 -7.27
C VAL A 10 47.85 -9.48 -7.29
N MET A 11 47.69 -8.70 -8.37
CA MET A 11 46.53 -7.80 -8.56
C MET A 11 45.22 -8.58 -8.65
N LEU A 12 45.19 -9.71 -9.36
CA LEU A 12 44.01 -10.59 -9.45
C LEU A 12 43.65 -11.20 -8.09
N LEU A 13 44.65 -11.64 -7.31
CA LEU A 13 44.47 -12.11 -5.93
C LEU A 13 44.00 -10.99 -4.99
N PHE A 14 44.50 -9.77 -5.13
CA PHE A 14 44.01 -8.61 -4.38
C PHE A 14 42.58 -8.22 -4.77
N THR A 15 42.22 -8.28 -6.06
CA THR A 15 40.84 -8.07 -6.49
C THR A 15 39.91 -9.18 -6.02
N LEU A 16 40.36 -10.45 -5.99
CA LEU A 16 39.58 -11.59 -5.49
C LEU A 16 39.44 -11.58 -3.96
N LEU A 17 40.43 -11.04 -3.22
CA LEU A 17 40.35 -10.83 -1.78
C LEU A 17 39.55 -9.57 -1.40
N SER A 18 39.35 -8.64 -2.35
CA SER A 18 38.53 -7.44 -2.16
C SER A 18 37.03 -7.66 -2.42
N PHE A 19 36.62 -8.86 -2.83
CA PHE A 19 35.22 -9.27 -2.92
C PHE A 19 34.84 -10.26 -1.82
N SER A 20 35.30 -10.03 -0.59
CA SER A 20 34.48 -10.37 0.57
C SER A 20 33.45 -9.25 0.74
N ASN A 21 32.48 -9.15 -0.16
CA ASN A 21 31.31 -8.32 0.12
C ASN A 21 30.57 -9.00 1.26
N GLU A 22 30.78 -8.56 2.50
CA GLU A 22 29.75 -8.69 3.53
C GLU A 22 28.49 -8.07 2.92
N ALA A 23 27.49 -8.91 2.64
CA ALA A 23 26.25 -8.46 2.02
C ALA A 23 25.63 -7.39 2.93
N ALA A 24 25.36 -6.22 2.38
CA ALA A 24 24.73 -5.13 3.11
C ALA A 24 23.38 -5.60 3.72
N PRO A 25 23.00 -5.13 4.92
CA PRO A 25 21.74 -5.47 5.56
C PRO A 25 20.54 -5.21 4.63
N THR A 26 19.58 -6.13 4.61
CA THR A 26 18.43 -6.04 3.68
C THR A 26 17.29 -5.25 4.32
N TYR A 27 17.04 -4.05 3.84
CA TYR A 27 15.92 -3.22 4.29
C TYR A 27 14.57 -3.91 4.04
N SER A 28 13.75 -3.98 5.09
CA SER A 28 12.40 -4.54 5.02
C SER A 28 11.35 -3.42 5.07
N SER A 29 11.09 -2.78 6.21
CA SER A 29 10.01 -1.78 6.35
C SER A 29 10.29 -0.80 7.48
N TYR A 30 9.46 0.22 7.63
CA TYR A 30 9.46 1.10 8.80
C TYR A 30 8.04 1.61 9.10
N ALA A 31 7.85 2.16 10.29
CA ALA A 31 6.67 2.91 10.66
C ALA A 31 7.03 4.00 11.68
N CYS A 32 6.46 5.18 11.49
CA CYS A 32 6.56 6.30 12.41
C CYS A 32 5.14 6.61 12.90
N ASP A 33 4.92 6.58 14.20
CA ASP A 33 3.60 6.87 14.79
C ASP A 33 3.44 8.37 14.99
N ASN A 34 2.45 8.97 14.32
CA ASN A 34 2.21 10.41 14.38
C ASN A 34 1.27 10.83 15.53
N SER A 35 0.92 9.92 16.43
CA SER A 35 0.09 10.24 17.61
C SER A 35 0.77 11.22 18.57
N THR A 36 2.09 11.16 18.69
CA THR A 36 2.87 12.12 19.48
C THR A 36 4.09 12.61 18.70
N THR A 37 4.29 13.94 18.69
CA THR A 37 5.36 14.59 17.92
C THR A 37 6.26 15.45 18.81
N PHE A 38 7.47 15.73 18.34
CA PHE A 38 8.42 16.66 18.96
C PHE A 38 8.82 17.78 17.99
N ALA A 39 9.20 18.94 18.52
CA ALA A 39 9.67 20.05 17.70
C ALA A 39 11.06 19.77 17.11
N PRO A 40 11.34 20.16 15.84
CA PRO A 40 12.68 20.09 15.28
C PRO A 40 13.70 20.83 16.16
N ASN A 41 14.91 20.31 16.25
CA ASN A 41 16.00 20.79 17.10
C ASN A 41 15.69 20.82 18.61
N SER A 42 14.70 20.04 19.06
CA SER A 42 14.39 19.91 20.49
C SER A 42 15.38 19.02 21.25
N THR A 43 15.38 19.14 22.58
CA THR A 43 16.08 18.22 23.49
C THR A 43 15.67 16.76 23.25
N TYR A 44 14.38 16.51 22.96
CA TYR A 44 13.90 15.17 22.63
C TYR A 44 14.58 14.62 21.38
N GLN A 45 14.71 15.42 20.31
CA GLN A 45 15.42 15.01 19.09
C GLN A 45 16.90 14.71 19.36
N ALA A 46 17.57 15.52 20.20
CA ALA A 46 18.94 15.25 20.62
C ALA A 46 19.05 13.93 21.40
N ASN A 47 18.08 13.63 22.26
CA ASN A 47 18.04 12.38 23.01
C ASN A 47 17.82 11.16 22.10
N ILE A 48 16.98 11.26 21.05
CA ILE A 48 16.87 10.21 20.02
C ILE A 48 18.22 9.95 19.35
N LYS A 49 18.94 11.00 18.94
CA LYS A 49 20.26 10.83 18.30
C LYS A 49 21.25 10.11 19.21
N THR A 50 21.30 10.51 20.49
CA THR A 50 22.12 9.85 21.51
C THR A 50 21.72 8.38 21.70
N LEU A 51 20.41 8.11 21.78
CA LEU A 51 19.86 6.76 21.92
C LEU A 51 20.26 5.85 20.75
N LEU A 52 20.04 6.30 19.52
CA LEU A 52 20.34 5.54 18.31
C LEU A 52 21.85 5.29 18.16
N SER A 53 22.69 6.27 18.54
CA SER A 53 24.14 6.07 18.63
C SER A 53 24.50 4.99 19.65
N SER A 54 23.87 5.02 20.84
CA SER A 54 24.09 4.03 21.90
C SER A 54 23.67 2.62 21.49
N LEU A 55 22.53 2.48 20.80
CA LEU A 55 22.06 1.19 20.28
C LEU A 55 23.08 0.62 19.27
N SER A 56 23.61 1.46 18.38
CA SER A 56 24.57 1.05 17.35
C SER A 56 25.93 0.63 17.93
N SER A 57 26.37 1.25 19.03
CA SER A 57 27.66 0.95 19.67
C SER A 57 27.62 -0.25 20.64
N ASN A 58 26.44 -0.66 21.12
CA ASN A 58 26.29 -1.68 22.15
C ASN A 58 25.88 -3.07 21.61
N THR A 59 26.05 -3.31 20.31
CA THR A 59 25.75 -4.61 19.68
C THR A 59 26.58 -5.75 20.27
N SER A 60 27.87 -5.51 20.55
CA SER A 60 28.79 -6.46 21.19
C SER A 60 28.44 -6.79 22.64
N SER A 61 27.66 -5.94 23.31
CA SER A 61 27.20 -6.15 24.69
C SER A 61 25.99 -7.09 24.77
N SER A 62 25.35 -7.38 23.64
CA SER A 62 24.17 -8.23 23.58
C SER A 62 24.52 -9.71 23.47
N LYS A 63 24.16 -10.50 24.50
CA LYS A 63 24.38 -11.96 24.51
C LYS A 63 23.40 -12.73 23.63
N ASN A 64 22.20 -12.20 23.43
CA ASN A 64 21.10 -12.87 22.73
C ASN A 64 20.59 -12.07 21.51
N GLY A 65 21.37 -11.10 21.02
CA GLY A 65 20.97 -10.26 19.90
C GLY A 65 19.90 -9.23 20.24
N PHE A 66 19.54 -9.04 21.52
CA PHE A 66 18.65 -7.98 21.98
C PHE A 66 19.35 -7.02 22.95
N TYR A 67 19.03 -5.74 22.85
CA TYR A 67 19.50 -4.72 23.78
C TYR A 67 18.46 -3.64 23.93
N ASN A 68 18.34 -3.10 25.14
CA ASN A 68 17.47 -1.99 25.46
C ASN A 68 18.23 -0.93 26.25
N THR A 69 17.88 0.34 26.04
CA THR A 69 18.52 1.46 26.73
C THR A 69 17.63 2.70 26.67
N THR A 70 17.94 3.69 27.49
CA THR A 70 17.26 4.98 27.50
C THR A 70 18.23 6.12 27.25
N ALA A 71 17.71 7.26 26.80
CA ALA A 71 18.48 8.49 26.68
C ALA A 71 17.66 9.69 27.16
N GLY A 72 18.32 10.61 27.87
CA GLY A 72 17.68 11.80 28.44
C GLY A 72 17.11 11.59 29.83
N GLN A 73 16.29 12.55 30.27
CA GLN A 73 15.58 12.60 31.54
C GLN A 73 14.19 13.18 31.30
N ASP A 74 13.24 12.96 32.20
CA ASP A 74 11.90 13.52 32.10
C ASP A 74 11.94 15.07 31.99
N PRO A 75 11.12 15.68 31.12
CA PRO A 75 10.05 15.08 30.30
C PRO A 75 10.50 14.60 28.90
N ASN A 76 11.82 14.53 28.64
CA ASN A 76 12.40 14.19 27.34
C ASN A 76 13.06 12.81 27.29
N LEU A 77 12.68 11.91 28.19
CA LEU A 77 13.21 10.54 28.23
C LEU A 77 12.77 9.78 26.97
N VAL A 78 13.69 9.03 26.37
CA VAL A 78 13.43 8.18 25.21
C VAL A 78 13.84 6.75 25.52
N TYR A 79 12.97 5.80 25.22
CA TYR A 79 13.24 4.37 25.33
C TYR A 79 13.61 3.81 23.96
N GLY A 80 14.62 2.94 23.89
CA GLY A 80 15.05 2.32 22.65
C GLY A 80 15.42 0.87 22.80
N THR A 81 15.17 0.07 21.76
CA THR A 81 15.59 -1.33 21.69
C THR A 81 16.06 -1.71 20.30
N PHE A 82 16.99 -2.66 20.21
CA PHE A 82 17.22 -3.43 18.98
C PHE A 82 17.01 -4.93 19.21
N LEU A 83 16.65 -5.65 18.14
CA LEU A 83 16.58 -7.10 18.07
C LEU A 83 17.23 -7.59 16.79
N CYS A 84 18.25 -8.44 16.88
CA CYS A 84 18.88 -9.13 15.77
C CYS A 84 18.27 -10.54 15.61
N ARG A 85 18.21 -11.00 14.36
CA ARG A 85 17.67 -12.31 14.03
C ARG A 85 18.53 -13.42 14.64
N GLY A 86 17.90 -14.47 15.17
CA GLY A 86 18.61 -15.44 16.02
C GLY A 86 19.81 -16.16 15.36
N ASP A 87 19.83 -16.28 14.04
CA ASP A 87 20.89 -16.90 13.25
C ASP A 87 21.99 -15.94 12.74
N VAL A 88 21.84 -14.62 12.89
CA VAL A 88 22.83 -13.68 12.35
C VAL A 88 24.09 -13.59 13.22
N SER A 89 25.24 -13.36 12.57
CA SER A 89 26.51 -13.14 13.26
C SER A 89 26.53 -11.81 14.00
N ALA A 90 27.43 -11.66 14.97
CA ALA A 90 27.59 -10.41 15.71
C ALA A 90 27.94 -9.22 14.78
N ASN A 91 28.79 -9.42 13.78
CA ASN A 91 29.17 -8.40 12.81
C ASN A 91 27.95 -7.96 11.98
N LEU A 92 27.21 -8.92 11.40
CA LEU A 92 26.04 -8.60 10.58
C LEU A 92 24.92 -7.94 11.40
N CYS A 93 24.77 -8.35 12.66
CA CYS A 93 23.89 -7.67 13.62
C CYS A 93 24.33 -6.23 13.85
N GLN A 94 25.63 -5.98 14.04
CA GLN A 94 26.19 -4.64 14.23
C GLN A 94 25.95 -3.75 13.02
N ASP A 95 26.26 -4.23 11.81
CA ASP A 95 26.06 -3.47 10.57
C ASP A 95 24.58 -3.16 10.33
N CYS A 96 23.70 -4.13 10.62
CA CYS A 96 22.27 -3.94 10.53
C CYS A 96 21.77 -2.89 11.51
N VAL A 97 22.13 -2.96 12.78
CA VAL A 97 21.67 -2.00 13.80
C VAL A 97 22.20 -0.60 13.50
N ALA A 98 23.45 -0.47 13.02
CA ALA A 98 23.99 0.81 12.59
C ALA A 98 23.21 1.40 11.41
N SER A 99 22.94 0.59 10.38
CA SER A 99 22.16 1.00 9.21
C SER A 99 20.74 1.39 9.59
N ALA A 100 20.08 0.57 10.41
CA ALA A 100 18.72 0.79 10.90
C ALA A 100 18.61 2.06 11.76
N SER A 101 19.57 2.29 12.66
CA SER A 101 19.67 3.50 13.48
C SER A 101 19.83 4.77 12.65
N ASN A 102 20.66 4.74 11.61
CA ASN A 102 20.83 5.88 10.71
C ASN A 102 19.54 6.14 9.91
N ASP A 103 18.96 5.09 9.32
CA ASP A 103 17.76 5.20 8.50
C ASP A 103 16.55 5.69 9.28
N ILE A 104 16.31 5.17 10.48
CA ILE A 104 15.13 5.54 11.26
C ILE A 104 15.18 7.01 11.68
N ALA A 105 16.37 7.56 11.94
CA ALA A 105 16.57 8.98 12.23
C ALA A 105 16.24 9.90 11.04
N GLN A 106 16.41 9.40 9.80
CA GLN A 106 16.12 10.14 8.57
C GLN A 106 14.66 9.97 8.11
N ARG A 107 14.00 8.90 8.56
CA ARG A 107 12.63 8.54 8.15
C ARG A 107 11.56 9.05 9.11
N CYS A 108 11.82 9.00 10.42
CA CYS A 108 10.92 9.50 11.45
C CYS A 108 11.42 10.84 11.97
N LEU A 109 11.06 11.92 11.27
CA LEU A 109 11.65 13.25 11.45
C LEU A 109 11.08 13.99 12.67
N THR A 110 9.81 13.71 13.00
CA THR A 110 9.05 14.45 14.02
C THR A 110 8.31 13.55 15.01
N GLU A 111 8.23 12.26 14.74
CA GLU A 111 7.44 11.28 15.48
C GLU A 111 8.20 10.75 16.69
N LYS A 112 7.56 10.77 17.86
CA LYS A 112 8.17 10.27 19.11
C LYS A 112 8.23 8.75 19.20
N LEU A 113 7.52 8.03 18.33
CA LEU A 113 7.62 6.58 18.24
C LEU A 113 8.00 6.17 16.82
N GLY A 114 9.03 5.34 16.71
CA GLY A 114 9.51 4.82 15.44
C GLY A 114 9.91 3.36 15.57
N VAL A 115 9.68 2.58 14.52
CA VAL A 115 10.19 1.23 14.35
C VAL A 115 10.67 1.02 12.91
N ILE A 116 11.82 0.38 12.75
CA ILE A 116 12.38 -0.01 11.46
C ILE A 116 12.77 -1.49 11.50
N TRP A 117 12.46 -2.20 10.43
CA TRP A 117 12.74 -3.62 10.24
C TRP A 117 13.65 -3.82 9.04
N TYR A 118 14.73 -4.54 9.28
CA TYR A 118 15.61 -5.16 8.29
C TYR A 118 15.43 -6.69 8.40
N ASP A 119 15.92 -7.43 7.42
CA ASP A 119 15.87 -8.91 7.48
C ASP A 119 16.71 -9.44 8.65
N GLU A 120 17.80 -8.76 8.98
CA GLU A 120 18.77 -9.16 9.99
C GLU A 120 18.48 -8.56 11.38
N CYS A 121 17.79 -7.43 11.47
CA CYS A 121 17.52 -6.75 12.75
C CYS A 121 16.29 -5.82 12.73
N THR A 122 15.86 -5.40 13.90
CA THR A 122 14.80 -4.40 14.13
C THR A 122 15.31 -3.36 15.13
N VAL A 123 15.05 -2.08 14.89
CA VAL A 123 15.36 -0.98 15.81
C VAL A 123 14.08 -0.20 16.08
N ARG A 124 13.80 0.15 17.33
CA ARG A 124 12.63 0.96 17.71
C ARG A 124 12.93 1.93 18.84
N TYR A 125 12.23 3.06 18.86
CA TYR A 125 12.25 4.04 19.94
C TYR A 125 10.84 4.56 20.28
N SER A 126 10.68 5.11 21.49
CA SER A 126 9.38 5.57 22.03
C SER A 126 9.56 6.59 23.16
N ASP A 127 8.60 7.50 23.33
CA ASP A 127 8.46 8.38 24.51
C ASP A 127 7.83 7.66 25.72
N GLN A 128 7.21 6.50 25.49
CA GLN A 128 6.71 5.62 26.54
C GLN A 128 7.63 4.42 26.75
N ASN A 129 7.58 3.84 27.95
CA ASN A 129 8.28 2.60 28.25
C ASN A 129 7.80 1.46 27.33
N ILE A 130 8.76 0.80 26.68
CA ILE A 130 8.53 -0.32 25.74
C ILE A 130 9.21 -1.61 26.19
N PHE A 131 9.85 -1.62 27.35
CA PHE A 131 10.59 -2.78 27.85
C PHE A 131 9.63 -3.77 28.52
N SER A 132 9.76 -5.05 28.19
CA SER A 132 8.91 -6.15 28.67
C SER A 132 7.41 -5.93 28.39
N ILE A 133 7.07 -5.05 27.45
CA ILE A 133 5.70 -4.74 27.03
C ILE A 133 5.52 -5.24 25.60
N ILE A 134 4.49 -6.07 25.40
CA ILE A 134 4.10 -6.55 24.08
C ILE A 134 3.55 -5.40 23.24
N ARG A 135 4.07 -5.24 22.02
CA ARG A 135 3.54 -4.32 21.01
C ARG A 135 3.34 -5.06 19.70
N GLU A 136 2.06 -5.12 19.29
CA GLU A 136 1.60 -5.82 18.07
C GLU A 136 1.29 -4.85 16.92
N VAL A 137 1.26 -3.55 17.20
CA VAL A 137 0.93 -2.49 16.23
C VAL A 137 2.08 -1.48 16.17
N PRO A 138 2.51 -1.06 14.97
CA PRO A 138 1.94 -1.39 13.66
C PRO A 138 2.33 -2.79 13.16
N ALA A 139 1.39 -3.47 12.50
CA ALA A 139 1.60 -4.78 11.89
C ALA A 139 1.86 -4.64 10.38
N VAL A 140 2.97 -5.18 9.89
CA VAL A 140 3.34 -5.14 8.46
C VAL A 140 3.41 -6.54 7.90
N GLY A 141 2.46 -6.87 7.01
CA GLY A 141 2.46 -8.11 6.23
C GLY A 141 3.09 -7.90 4.85
N LYS A 142 3.99 -8.80 4.43
CA LYS A 142 4.59 -8.84 3.09
C LYS A 142 4.51 -10.25 2.53
N SER A 143 4.23 -10.40 1.24
CA SER A 143 4.20 -11.70 0.59
C SER A 143 4.97 -11.72 -0.73
N SER A 144 5.40 -12.90 -1.13
CA SER A 144 6.05 -13.11 -2.42
C SER A 144 5.01 -13.03 -3.55
N SER A 145 5.48 -12.71 -4.77
CA SER A 145 4.60 -12.65 -5.94
C SER A 145 4.11 -14.02 -6.40
N ALA A 146 4.85 -15.08 -6.08
CA ALA A 146 4.55 -16.44 -6.50
C ALA A 146 3.45 -17.07 -5.62
N SER A 147 2.49 -17.72 -6.26
CA SER A 147 1.40 -18.42 -5.59
C SER A 147 1.69 -19.92 -5.51
N ILE A 148 1.09 -20.57 -4.51
CA ILE A 148 1.13 -22.03 -4.36
C ILE A 148 -0.03 -22.67 -5.12
N THR A 149 0.23 -23.79 -5.80
CA THR A 149 -0.76 -24.46 -6.64
C THR A 149 -1.79 -25.24 -5.82
N ASP A 150 -1.33 -25.96 -4.79
CA ASP A 150 -2.17 -26.74 -3.86
C ASP A 150 -2.26 -25.98 -2.53
N LYS A 151 -3.24 -25.09 -2.45
CA LYS A 151 -3.41 -24.11 -1.38
C LYS A 151 -3.80 -24.76 -0.06
N ASP A 152 -4.72 -25.73 -0.08
CA ASP A 152 -5.22 -26.36 1.14
C ASP A 152 -4.13 -27.18 1.82
N ARG A 153 -3.39 -28.00 1.04
CA ARG A 153 -2.26 -28.77 1.57
C ARG A 153 -1.16 -27.85 2.09
N PHE A 154 -0.88 -26.76 1.37
CA PHE A 154 0.15 -25.81 1.78
C PHE A 154 -0.22 -25.08 3.07
N ASN A 155 -1.46 -24.58 3.17
CA ASN A 155 -1.95 -23.88 4.35
C ASN A 155 -1.96 -24.81 5.56
N GLN A 156 -2.32 -26.08 5.39
CA GLN A 156 -2.23 -27.09 6.46
C GLN A 156 -0.78 -27.33 6.91
N LEU A 157 0.15 -27.49 5.96
CA LEU A 157 1.58 -27.65 6.26
C LEU A 157 2.13 -26.43 7.00
N LEU A 158 1.86 -25.23 6.47
CA LEU A 158 2.32 -23.97 7.01
C LEU A 158 1.77 -23.74 8.42
N SER A 159 0.48 -24.00 8.66
CA SER A 159 -0.11 -23.90 10.00
C SER A 159 0.60 -24.81 11.00
N ASN A 160 0.86 -26.08 10.62
CA ASN A 160 1.56 -27.02 11.49
C ASN A 160 2.99 -26.57 11.82
N VAL A 161 3.73 -26.09 10.80
CA VAL A 161 5.09 -25.58 10.98
C VAL A 161 5.10 -24.34 11.86
N MET A 162 4.22 -23.36 11.60
CA MET A 162 4.14 -22.13 12.37
C MET A 162 3.74 -22.38 13.83
N THR A 163 2.77 -23.26 14.09
CA THR A 163 2.39 -23.68 15.44
C THR A 163 3.52 -24.41 16.18
N SER A 164 4.37 -25.16 15.47
CA SER A 164 5.57 -25.74 16.10
C SER A 164 6.60 -24.66 16.45
N LEU A 165 6.82 -23.70 15.55
CA LEU A 165 7.81 -22.64 15.73
C LEU A 165 7.42 -21.63 16.81
N GLU A 166 6.15 -21.25 16.94
CA GLU A 166 5.69 -20.37 18.02
C GLU A 166 5.99 -20.97 19.40
N ASN A 167 5.73 -22.28 19.57
CA ASN A 167 5.98 -22.98 20.83
C ASN A 167 7.47 -23.09 21.12
N ARG A 168 8.29 -23.40 20.10
CA ARG A 168 9.75 -23.49 20.26
C ARG A 168 10.38 -22.13 20.58
N ALA A 169 9.96 -21.06 19.92
CA ALA A 169 10.47 -19.72 20.16
C ALA A 169 10.04 -19.19 21.54
N ALA A 170 8.80 -19.46 21.97
CA ALA A 170 8.26 -19.01 23.24
C ALA A 170 8.76 -19.81 24.45
N TYR A 171 8.82 -21.14 24.36
CA TYR A 171 9.09 -22.03 25.51
C TYR A 171 10.36 -22.87 25.37
N GLY A 172 10.82 -23.12 24.14
CA GLY A 172 11.86 -24.12 23.85
C GLY A 172 13.27 -23.57 23.63
N ASP A 173 13.44 -22.25 23.56
CA ASP A 173 14.73 -21.66 23.22
C ASP A 173 15.64 -21.45 24.45
N GLN A 174 16.57 -22.38 24.63
CA GLN A 174 17.58 -22.33 25.69
C GLN A 174 18.65 -21.25 25.47
N SER A 175 18.77 -20.69 24.26
CA SER A 175 19.73 -19.63 23.97
C SER A 175 19.27 -18.24 24.46
N GLY A 176 17.99 -18.11 24.85
CA GLY A 176 17.40 -16.85 25.27
C GLY A 176 17.23 -15.83 24.14
N LYS A 177 17.39 -16.23 22.88
CA LYS A 177 17.17 -15.42 21.68
C LYS A 177 15.69 -15.33 21.29
N ARG A 178 14.85 -16.18 21.90
CA ARG A 178 13.44 -16.40 21.59
C ARG A 178 13.20 -16.65 20.10
N PHE A 179 14.06 -17.45 19.50
CA PHE A 179 14.11 -17.69 18.06
C PHE A 179 13.91 -19.18 17.75
N ALA A 180 13.10 -19.48 16.74
CA ALA A 180 12.99 -20.81 16.19
C ALA A 180 12.94 -20.75 14.66
N ALA A 181 13.66 -21.67 14.01
CA ALA A 181 13.56 -21.92 12.58
C ALA A 181 13.31 -23.40 12.31
N GLY A 182 12.70 -23.70 11.16
CA GLY A 182 12.29 -25.04 10.79
C GLY A 182 12.02 -25.20 9.31
N GLU A 183 12.15 -26.45 8.87
CA GLU A 183 11.93 -26.85 7.48
C GLU A 183 10.87 -27.93 7.40
N ALA A 184 10.07 -27.91 6.33
CA ALA A 184 9.15 -28.99 6.02
C ALA A 184 9.04 -29.21 4.51
N ASN A 185 9.00 -30.47 4.09
CA ASN A 185 8.85 -30.81 2.68
C ASN A 185 7.39 -30.61 2.25
N PHE A 186 7.16 -29.74 1.27
CA PHE A 186 5.85 -29.54 0.67
C PHE A 186 5.60 -30.49 -0.51
N THR A 187 6.65 -30.79 -1.28
CA THR A 187 6.71 -31.86 -2.27
C THR A 187 8.06 -32.58 -2.17
N SER A 188 8.31 -33.57 -3.03
CA SER A 188 9.63 -34.21 -3.14
C SER A 188 10.75 -33.25 -3.59
N SER A 189 10.41 -32.09 -4.14
CA SER A 189 11.36 -31.11 -4.70
C SER A 189 11.23 -29.70 -4.11
N GLN A 190 10.21 -29.44 -3.28
CA GLN A 190 9.97 -28.14 -2.66
C GLN A 190 9.99 -28.25 -1.14
N THR A 191 10.82 -27.42 -0.53
CA THR A 191 10.97 -27.32 0.92
C THR A 191 10.51 -25.95 1.38
N LEU A 192 9.64 -25.94 2.38
CA LEU A 192 9.21 -24.74 3.11
C LEU A 192 10.24 -24.44 4.19
N TYR A 193 10.82 -23.25 4.15
CA TYR A 193 11.70 -22.70 5.18
C TYR A 193 10.90 -21.70 6.00
N SER A 194 10.97 -21.77 7.33
CA SER A 194 10.16 -20.90 8.20
C SER A 194 10.90 -20.52 9.48
N LEU A 195 10.61 -19.34 10.02
CA LEU A 195 11.08 -18.90 11.33
C LEU A 195 10.03 -18.08 12.08
N ALA A 196 10.20 -18.04 13.40
CA ALA A 196 9.44 -17.24 14.34
C ALA A 196 10.39 -16.66 15.40
N GLN A 197 10.22 -15.38 15.74
CA GLN A 197 11.03 -14.73 16.78
C GLN A 197 10.26 -13.64 17.52
N CYS A 198 10.46 -13.53 18.83
CA CYS A 198 9.97 -12.41 19.64
C CYS A 198 11.13 -11.73 20.38
N THR A 199 10.88 -10.56 20.99
CA THR A 199 11.92 -9.87 21.78
C THR A 199 12.21 -10.63 23.10
N PRO A 200 13.49 -10.88 23.43
CA PRO A 200 13.89 -11.61 24.64
C PRO A 200 13.45 -11.06 25.99
N ASP A 201 13.07 -9.78 26.07
CA ASP A 201 12.56 -9.14 27.28
C ASP A 201 11.11 -9.52 27.64
N LEU A 202 10.43 -10.27 26.76
CA LEU A 202 9.08 -10.78 27.01
C LEU A 202 9.11 -12.08 27.82
N THR A 203 8.07 -12.26 28.63
CA THR A 203 7.75 -13.55 29.24
C THR A 203 7.30 -14.55 28.17
N ASP A 204 7.37 -15.84 28.47
CA ASP A 204 6.99 -16.90 27.54
C ASP A 204 5.56 -16.73 27.01
N ALA A 205 4.62 -16.37 27.89
CA ALA A 205 3.23 -16.13 27.54
C ALA A 205 3.04 -14.92 26.60
N LEU A 206 3.79 -13.83 26.83
CA LEU A 206 3.73 -12.65 25.97
C LEU A 206 4.40 -12.89 24.61
N CYS A 207 5.51 -13.64 24.60
CA CYS A 207 6.15 -14.08 23.37
C CYS A 207 5.20 -14.95 22.53
N PHE A 208 4.60 -15.97 23.16
CA PHE A 208 3.63 -16.86 22.51
C PHE A 208 2.46 -16.07 21.92
N ARG A 209 1.83 -15.18 22.71
CA ARG A 209 0.74 -14.33 22.24
C ARG A 209 1.15 -13.48 21.04
N CYS A 210 2.32 -12.83 21.08
CA CYS A 210 2.77 -12.01 19.96
C CYS A 210 2.93 -12.84 18.67
N LEU A 211 3.57 -14.01 18.78
CA LEU A 211 3.77 -14.91 17.65
C LEU A 211 2.44 -15.44 17.11
N GLN A 212 1.49 -15.76 17.98
CA GLN A 212 0.13 -16.14 17.60
C GLN A 212 -0.55 -15.03 16.80
N SER A 213 -0.45 -13.77 17.24
CA SER A 213 -0.97 -12.61 16.51
C SER A 213 -0.29 -12.43 15.15
N ALA A 214 1.03 -12.63 15.07
CA ALA A 214 1.76 -12.55 13.81
C ALA A 214 1.34 -13.68 12.83
N ILE A 215 1.15 -14.90 13.32
CA ILE A 215 0.69 -16.06 12.52
C ILE A 215 -0.75 -15.85 12.06
N ALA A 216 -1.64 -15.35 12.94
CA ALA A 216 -3.03 -15.05 12.61
C ALA A 216 -3.17 -13.95 11.52
N THR A 217 -2.11 -13.19 11.26
CA THR A 217 -2.07 -12.19 10.18
C THR A 217 -1.77 -12.81 8.80
N ILE A 218 -1.16 -14.01 8.76
CA ILE A 218 -0.77 -14.68 7.50
C ILE A 218 -1.95 -14.90 6.55
N PRO A 219 -3.10 -15.44 6.98
CA PRO A 219 -4.26 -15.62 6.09
C PRO A 219 -4.80 -14.31 5.52
N THR A 220 -4.60 -13.19 6.23
CA THR A 220 -5.09 -11.88 5.78
C THR A 220 -4.15 -11.21 4.78
N CYS A 221 -2.83 -11.29 5.00
CA CYS A 221 -1.86 -10.58 4.16
C CYS A 221 -1.32 -11.41 2.99
N CYS A 222 -1.35 -12.74 3.12
CA CYS A 222 -0.34 -13.59 2.50
C CYS A 222 -0.86 -14.98 2.12
N ASP A 223 -2.19 -15.14 2.01
CA ASP A 223 -2.84 -16.42 1.74
C ASP A 223 -2.50 -16.99 0.36
N GLY A 224 -2.15 -18.29 0.33
CA GLY A 224 -1.77 -19.01 -0.88
C GLY A 224 -0.47 -18.53 -1.54
N LYS A 225 0.43 -17.87 -0.81
CA LYS A 225 1.72 -17.38 -1.31
C LYS A 225 2.85 -18.35 -0.99
N GLN A 226 3.88 -18.36 -1.84
CA GLN A 226 5.07 -19.19 -1.63
C GLN A 226 5.99 -18.64 -0.54
N GLY A 227 5.80 -17.40 -0.13
CA GLY A 227 6.59 -16.75 0.90
C GLY A 227 5.85 -15.59 1.52
N ALA A 228 6.08 -15.37 2.81
CA ALA A 228 5.53 -14.24 3.53
C ALA A 228 6.35 -13.85 4.74
N ARG A 229 6.13 -12.62 5.19
CA ARG A 229 6.70 -12.03 6.41
C ARG A 229 5.61 -11.25 7.12
N VAL A 230 5.50 -11.41 8.42
CA VAL A 230 4.67 -10.55 9.27
C VAL A 230 5.59 -9.94 10.32
N LEU A 231 5.69 -8.61 10.31
CA LEU A 231 6.59 -7.83 11.15
C LEU A 231 5.75 -7.04 12.15
N LEU A 232 5.86 -7.39 13.44
CA LEU A 232 5.31 -6.63 14.56
C LEU A 232 6.47 -6.01 15.36
N PRO A 233 6.24 -4.97 16.18
CA PRO A 233 7.32 -4.35 16.95
C PRO A 233 7.96 -5.26 18.00
N SER A 234 7.23 -6.26 18.50
CA SER A 234 7.71 -7.20 19.52
C SER A 234 7.99 -8.62 19.00
N CYS A 235 7.61 -8.95 17.78
CA CYS A 235 7.85 -10.26 17.19
C CYS A 235 7.63 -10.27 15.67
N ASN A 236 8.12 -11.32 15.01
CA ASN A 236 7.92 -11.53 13.59
C ASN A 236 7.87 -13.02 13.23
N VAL A 237 7.23 -13.32 12.10
CA VAL A 237 7.26 -14.65 11.47
C VAL A 237 7.56 -14.51 9.99
N ARG A 238 8.25 -15.50 9.42
CA ARG A 238 8.58 -15.53 8.00
C ARG A 238 8.60 -16.95 7.47
N TYR A 239 8.13 -17.14 6.24
CA TYR A 239 8.35 -18.35 5.47
C TYR A 239 8.69 -18.06 4.01
N GLU A 240 9.42 -18.96 3.37
CA GLU A 240 9.80 -18.90 1.95
C GLU A 240 10.00 -20.33 1.40
N MET A 241 9.97 -20.49 0.08
CA MET A 241 10.33 -21.75 -0.63
C MET A 241 11.83 -21.89 -0.94
N PHE A 242 12.66 -20.99 -0.40
CA PHE A 242 14.11 -20.99 -0.54
C PHE A 242 14.75 -20.72 0.83
N PRO A 243 15.99 -21.18 1.07
CA PRO A 243 16.66 -20.95 2.35
C PRO A 243 17.03 -19.47 2.54
N PHE A 244 16.79 -18.92 3.74
CA PHE A 244 17.06 -17.52 4.07
C PHE A 244 17.61 -17.28 5.49
N TYR A 245 17.94 -18.34 6.22
CA TYR A 245 18.59 -18.29 7.54
C TYR A 245 19.74 -19.30 7.61
N GLN A 246 20.71 -19.05 8.48
CA GLN A 246 21.84 -19.95 8.70
C GLN A 246 21.48 -21.05 9.72
N LEU A 247 21.66 -22.31 9.34
CA LEU A 247 21.45 -23.46 10.23
C LEU A 247 22.73 -23.79 10.99
N ASN A 248 22.96 -23.11 12.11
CA ASN A 248 23.93 -23.59 13.08
C ASN A 248 23.28 -24.63 14.00
N GLY A 249 23.21 -25.86 13.49
CA GLY A 249 23.23 -27.10 14.27
C GLY A 249 22.21 -27.28 15.41
N THR A 250 20.90 -27.36 15.12
CA THR A 250 19.97 -28.17 15.93
C THR A 250 18.75 -28.58 15.10
N THR A 251 18.94 -29.54 14.19
CA THR A 251 17.84 -30.12 13.41
C THR A 251 17.06 -31.12 14.26
N SER A 252 15.94 -30.71 14.86
CA SER A 252 14.83 -31.64 15.15
C SER A 252 13.91 -31.68 13.94
N ARG A 253 14.12 -32.68 13.10
CA ARG A 253 13.29 -32.98 11.93
C ARG A 253 11.91 -33.43 12.43
N VAL A 254 10.84 -32.78 11.97
CA VAL A 254 9.47 -33.23 12.25
C VAL A 254 9.31 -34.64 11.63
N PRO A 255 8.85 -35.67 12.37
CA PRO A 255 8.82 -37.04 11.86
C PRO A 255 7.80 -37.18 10.73
N SER A 256 8.19 -37.83 9.64
CA SER A 256 7.30 -38.36 8.60
C SER A 256 7.45 -39.90 8.54
N PRO A 257 6.42 -40.66 8.12
CA PRO A 257 6.35 -42.11 8.29
C PRO A 257 7.40 -42.89 7.45
N SER A 258 7.73 -44.07 7.97
CA SER A 258 8.93 -44.88 7.75
C SER A 258 8.94 -45.76 6.49
N SER A 259 10.17 -46.05 6.00
CA SER A 259 10.73 -47.34 5.50
C SER A 259 11.68 -47.17 4.28
N PRO A 260 12.56 -48.15 3.94
CA PRO A 260 13.79 -48.46 4.69
C PRO A 260 15.11 -48.44 3.87
N ASN A 261 16.20 -48.26 4.63
CA ASN A 261 17.64 -48.45 4.40
C ASN A 261 18.18 -49.09 3.11
N SER A 262 19.26 -48.47 2.59
CA SER A 262 20.42 -49.22 2.08
C SER A 262 21.75 -48.53 2.45
N THR A 263 22.63 -49.30 3.07
CA THR A 263 24.01 -48.98 3.47
C THR A 263 24.99 -49.07 2.30
N LYS A 264 26.03 -48.21 2.30
CA LYS A 264 27.42 -48.42 1.78
C LYS A 264 28.15 -47.07 1.93
N GLY A 265 29.33 -46.97 2.53
CA GLY A 265 30.55 -47.73 2.27
C GLY A 265 31.49 -46.84 1.45
N LYS A 266 32.36 -46.07 2.13
CA LYS A 266 33.32 -45.15 1.48
C LYS A 266 34.31 -45.93 0.60
N ARG A 267 34.31 -45.67 -0.71
CA ARG A 267 35.39 -46.06 -1.64
C ARG A 267 36.05 -44.79 -2.20
N LYS A 268 37.37 -44.68 -2.02
CA LYS A 268 38.21 -43.64 -2.63
C LYS A 268 38.29 -43.89 -4.15
N ILE A 269 38.06 -42.86 -4.96
CA ILE A 269 38.16 -42.91 -6.43
C ILE A 269 39.53 -42.35 -6.84
N SER A 270 40.24 -43.04 -7.73
CA SER A 270 41.57 -42.72 -8.25
C SER A 270 41.52 -41.73 -9.43
N SER A 271 42.66 -41.09 -9.72
CA SER A 271 42.87 -39.95 -10.63
C SER A 271 42.32 -39.96 -12.06
N PRO A 272 41.96 -41.07 -12.75
CA PRO A 272 41.50 -40.96 -14.14
C PRO A 272 40.09 -40.34 -14.30
N VAL A 273 39.26 -40.33 -13.25
CA VAL A 273 37.87 -39.81 -13.29
C VAL A 273 37.83 -38.28 -13.29
N ILE A 274 38.85 -37.61 -12.74
CA ILE A 274 38.93 -36.15 -12.67
C ILE A 274 39.08 -35.56 -14.09
N ILE A 275 39.84 -36.19 -14.97
CA ILE A 275 40.07 -35.69 -16.34
C ILE A 275 38.78 -35.77 -17.18
N ALA A 276 37.95 -36.80 -16.99
CA ALA A 276 36.68 -36.98 -17.70
C ALA A 276 35.59 -35.97 -17.27
N ILE A 277 35.68 -35.43 -16.06
CA ILE A 277 34.72 -34.44 -15.52
C ILE A 277 35.19 -33.00 -15.81
N VAL A 278 36.50 -32.74 -15.69
CA VAL A 278 37.04 -31.39 -15.85
C VAL A 278 37.02 -30.92 -17.31
N ALA A 279 37.27 -31.81 -18.27
CA ALA A 279 37.24 -31.46 -19.70
C ALA A 279 35.90 -30.86 -20.18
N PRO A 280 34.73 -31.49 -19.92
CA PRO A 280 33.44 -30.92 -20.34
C PRO A 280 33.06 -29.64 -19.56
N ILE A 281 33.52 -29.49 -18.31
CA ILE A 281 33.29 -28.27 -17.53
C ILE A 281 34.08 -27.10 -18.15
N VAL A 282 35.35 -27.31 -18.49
CA VAL A 282 36.18 -26.28 -19.11
C VAL A 282 35.62 -25.89 -20.49
N ILE A 283 35.18 -26.86 -21.29
CA ILE A 283 34.54 -26.59 -22.59
C ILE A 283 33.24 -25.80 -22.41
N SER A 284 32.42 -26.16 -21.43
CA SER A 284 31.16 -25.46 -21.13
C SER A 284 31.40 -24.02 -20.66
N LEU A 285 32.43 -23.78 -19.85
CA LEU A 285 32.82 -22.45 -19.39
C LEU A 285 33.36 -21.59 -20.53
N VAL A 286 34.13 -22.17 -21.45
CA VAL A 286 34.61 -21.46 -22.65
C VAL A 286 33.45 -21.11 -23.57
N LEU A 287 32.50 -22.02 -23.79
CA LEU A 287 31.29 -21.76 -24.59
C LEU A 287 30.39 -20.71 -23.94
N LEU A 288 30.24 -20.74 -22.62
CA LEU A 288 29.51 -19.73 -21.86
C LEU A 288 30.20 -18.37 -21.96
N ALA A 289 31.52 -18.31 -21.83
CA ALA A 289 32.28 -17.08 -21.99
C ALA A 289 32.17 -16.54 -23.43
N LEU A 290 32.21 -17.40 -24.45
CA LEU A 290 32.01 -17.01 -25.84
C LEU A 290 30.58 -16.51 -26.08
N ALA A 291 29.58 -17.18 -25.53
CA ALA A 291 28.19 -16.76 -25.61
C ALA A 291 27.98 -15.41 -24.91
N LEU A 292 28.54 -15.21 -23.71
CA LEU A 292 28.51 -13.93 -23.00
C LEU A 292 29.29 -12.85 -23.75
N PHE A 293 30.39 -13.17 -24.41
CA PHE A 293 31.15 -12.23 -25.25
C PHE A 293 30.36 -11.83 -26.51
N LEU A 294 29.69 -12.78 -27.17
CA LEU A 294 28.83 -12.52 -28.32
C LEU A 294 27.56 -11.73 -27.91
N LEU A 295 26.97 -12.04 -26.75
CA LEU A 295 25.87 -11.28 -26.16
C LEU A 295 26.31 -9.87 -25.75
N ARG A 296 27.50 -9.71 -25.17
CA ARG A 296 28.10 -8.40 -24.88
C ARG A 296 28.45 -7.62 -26.14
N ARG A 297 28.86 -8.27 -27.24
CA ARG A 297 29.02 -7.63 -28.56
C ARG A 297 27.69 -7.20 -29.17
N ARG A 298 26.63 -7.99 -28.99
CA ARG A 298 25.25 -7.60 -29.36
C ARG A 298 24.74 -6.44 -28.49
N ALA A 299 25.10 -6.41 -27.21
CA ALA A 299 24.78 -5.33 -26.29
C ALA A 299 25.61 -4.07 -26.57
N SER A 300 26.90 -4.18 -26.92
CA SER A 300 27.80 -3.06 -27.25
C SER A 300 27.46 -2.42 -28.60
N LYS A 301 27.00 -3.20 -29.60
CA LYS A 301 26.34 -2.64 -30.79
C LYS A 301 25.01 -1.93 -30.48
N LYS A 302 24.50 -2.05 -29.25
CA LYS A 302 23.34 -1.34 -28.70
C LYS A 302 23.73 -0.31 -27.62
N TYR A 303 25.03 -0.13 -27.33
CA TYR A 303 25.53 0.71 -26.23
C TYR A 303 26.58 1.75 -26.67
N ASP A 304 27.10 1.68 -27.90
CA ASP A 304 27.82 2.80 -28.55
C ASP A 304 26.84 3.67 -29.34
N SER A 305 25.90 4.27 -28.62
CA SER A 305 25.21 5.52 -28.93
C SER A 305 24.42 5.91 -27.68
N LEU A 306 25.11 6.48 -26.70
CA LEU A 306 24.49 7.41 -25.76
C LEU A 306 24.73 8.82 -26.33
N PRO A 307 23.87 9.36 -27.21
CA PRO A 307 23.61 10.78 -27.12
C PRO A 307 22.87 11.04 -25.81
N GLU A 308 23.11 12.19 -25.21
CA GLU A 308 22.19 12.80 -24.25
C GLU A 308 20.77 12.77 -24.85
N GLU A 309 19.97 11.78 -24.47
CA GLU A 309 18.56 11.73 -24.86
C GLU A 309 17.80 12.75 -24.00
N ASN A 310 17.87 13.98 -24.46
CA ASN A 310 16.71 14.81 -24.71
C ASN A 310 15.39 14.08 -24.42
N VAL A 311 14.70 14.51 -23.36
CA VAL A 311 13.31 14.16 -22.98
C VAL A 311 12.28 14.53 -24.09
N SER A 312 12.74 14.94 -25.28
CA SER A 312 11.95 15.45 -26.39
C SER A 312 11.42 14.38 -27.35
N GLU A 313 12.04 13.19 -27.48
CA GLU A 313 11.80 12.35 -28.68
C GLU A 313 10.65 11.31 -28.60
N GLU A 314 9.98 11.15 -27.45
CA GLU A 314 8.74 10.34 -27.36
C GLU A 314 7.47 11.16 -27.07
N ILE A 315 7.44 12.45 -27.41
CA ILE A 315 6.19 13.23 -27.41
C ILE A 315 5.93 13.90 -28.76
N PRO A 316 5.52 13.14 -29.80
CA PRO A 316 5.37 13.67 -31.16
C PRO A 316 4.24 14.71 -31.33
N THR A 317 3.52 15.06 -30.25
CA THR A 317 2.36 15.96 -30.26
C THR A 317 2.39 17.06 -29.18
N SER A 318 3.49 17.23 -28.43
CA SER A 318 3.45 18.03 -27.18
C SER A 318 4.42 19.19 -27.06
N GLU A 319 5.26 19.48 -28.06
CA GLU A 319 6.07 20.71 -28.04
C GLU A 319 5.20 21.97 -27.94
N SER A 320 3.99 21.96 -28.50
CA SER A 320 3.04 23.08 -28.42
C SER A 320 2.48 23.35 -27.01
N LEU A 321 2.61 22.41 -26.07
CA LEU A 321 2.08 22.51 -24.70
C LEU A 321 3.17 22.85 -23.67
N LYS A 322 4.42 23.06 -24.10
CA LYS A 322 5.53 23.38 -23.20
C LYS A 322 5.59 24.88 -22.89
N PHE A 323 5.52 25.22 -21.61
CA PHE A 323 5.74 26.59 -21.12
C PHE A 323 7.20 26.79 -20.69
N ASN A 324 7.69 28.02 -20.81
CA ASN A 324 8.97 28.43 -20.25
C ASN A 324 8.82 28.74 -18.75
N LEU A 325 9.80 28.35 -17.93
CA LEU A 325 9.79 28.59 -16.48
C LEU A 325 9.61 30.07 -16.13
N ALA A 326 10.30 30.97 -16.82
CA ALA A 326 10.20 32.42 -16.59
C ALA A 326 8.77 32.95 -16.81
N THR A 327 8.03 32.39 -17.77
CA THR A 327 6.62 32.74 -17.99
C THR A 327 5.77 32.33 -16.80
N ILE A 328 6.03 31.17 -16.22
CA ILE A 328 5.27 30.64 -15.08
C ILE A 328 5.65 31.35 -13.78
N GLU A 329 6.93 31.67 -13.58
CA GLU A 329 7.40 32.48 -12.47
C GLU A 329 6.75 33.88 -12.51
N ALA A 330 6.75 34.54 -13.67
CA ALA A 330 6.07 35.83 -13.83
C ALA A 330 4.56 35.71 -13.53
N ALA A 331 3.90 34.68 -14.07
CA ALA A 331 2.46 34.48 -13.88
C ALA A 331 2.06 34.20 -12.43
N THR A 332 2.94 33.55 -11.65
CA THR A 332 2.69 33.17 -10.25
C THR A 332 3.31 34.11 -9.23
N ASN A 333 3.92 35.22 -9.68
CA ASN A 333 4.72 36.12 -8.84
C ASN A 333 5.81 35.36 -8.07
N ASN A 334 6.63 34.61 -8.80
CA ASN A 334 7.68 33.74 -8.32
C ASN A 334 7.20 32.72 -7.27
N PHE A 335 6.08 32.05 -7.55
CA PHE A 335 5.45 31.10 -6.63
C PHE A 335 5.18 31.69 -5.24
N SER A 336 4.73 32.95 -5.18
CA SER A 336 4.40 33.64 -3.93
C SER A 336 3.40 32.83 -3.09
N SER A 337 3.60 32.83 -1.77
CA SER A 337 2.66 32.24 -0.81
C SER A 337 1.25 32.81 -0.93
N ASP A 338 1.11 34.08 -1.34
CA ASP A 338 -0.19 34.74 -1.52
C ASP A 338 -1.00 34.12 -2.66
N ASN A 339 -0.31 33.52 -3.63
CA ASN A 339 -0.90 32.83 -4.76
C ASN A 339 -1.11 31.34 -4.51
N LYS A 340 -0.69 30.80 -3.36
CA LYS A 340 -0.85 29.38 -3.04
C LYS A 340 -2.33 29.07 -2.74
N ILE A 341 -2.93 28.23 -3.58
CA ILE A 341 -4.36 27.85 -3.49
C ILE A 341 -4.58 26.43 -2.99
N GLY A 342 -3.54 25.60 -2.94
CA GLY A 342 -3.62 24.25 -2.41
C GLY A 342 -2.24 23.65 -2.15
N GLU A 343 -2.21 22.65 -1.27
CA GLU A 343 -1.03 21.85 -0.96
C GLU A 343 -1.49 20.42 -0.66
N GLY A 344 -0.77 19.43 -1.18
CA GLY A 344 -1.04 18.02 -0.90
C GLY A 344 0.20 17.16 -1.11
N GLY A 345 0.04 15.84 -0.98
CA GLY A 345 1.15 14.87 -1.12
C GLY A 345 1.84 14.85 -2.49
N PHE A 346 1.34 15.63 -3.45
CA PHE A 346 1.85 15.72 -4.81
C PHE A 346 2.47 17.08 -5.14
N GLY A 347 2.56 17.99 -4.17
CA GLY A 347 3.16 19.31 -4.32
C GLY A 347 2.19 20.46 -4.06
N GLU A 348 2.66 21.66 -4.37
CA GLU A 348 1.96 22.92 -4.12
C GLU A 348 1.26 23.39 -5.39
N VAL A 349 0.08 24.00 -5.23
CA VAL A 349 -0.70 24.54 -6.34
C VAL A 349 -0.84 26.05 -6.16
N TYR A 350 -0.46 26.79 -7.20
CA TYR A 350 -0.49 28.25 -7.23
C TYR A 350 -1.49 28.75 -8.26
N LYS A 351 -2.24 29.80 -7.93
CA LYS A 351 -2.95 30.61 -8.91
C LYS A 351 -1.93 31.45 -9.67
N GLY A 352 -2.07 31.53 -10.99
CA GLY A 352 -1.27 32.42 -11.82
C GLY A 352 -2.13 33.13 -12.85
N ASN A 353 -1.62 34.25 -13.36
CA ASN A 353 -2.23 34.96 -14.48
C ASN A 353 -1.21 35.08 -15.62
N LEU A 354 -1.49 34.44 -16.75
CA LEU A 354 -0.64 34.52 -17.93
C LEU A 354 -0.71 35.94 -18.55
N CYS A 355 0.27 36.31 -19.37
CA CYS A 355 0.34 37.65 -19.98
C CYS A 355 -0.88 37.98 -20.86
N ASN A 356 -1.59 36.97 -21.35
CA ASN A 356 -2.83 37.11 -22.13
C ASN A 356 -4.08 37.30 -21.23
N GLY A 357 -3.92 37.41 -19.91
CA GLY A 357 -5.02 37.54 -18.95
C GLY A 357 -5.69 36.22 -18.57
N GLN A 358 -5.19 35.08 -19.05
CA GLN A 358 -5.74 33.77 -18.73
C GLN A 358 -5.31 33.34 -17.33
N GLU A 359 -6.28 33.12 -16.44
CA GLU A 359 -6.04 32.53 -15.13
C GLU A 359 -5.72 31.04 -15.24
N VAL A 360 -4.71 30.61 -14.49
CA VAL A 360 -4.20 29.23 -14.48
C VAL A 360 -3.97 28.72 -13.07
N ALA A 361 -4.02 27.40 -12.91
CA ALA A 361 -3.56 26.71 -11.71
C ALA A 361 -2.26 25.95 -12.02
N VAL A 362 -1.18 26.31 -11.35
CA VAL A 362 0.16 25.75 -11.55
C VAL A 362 0.48 24.80 -10.41
N LYS A 363 0.49 23.49 -10.71
CA LYS A 363 0.89 22.44 -9.78
C LYS A 363 2.40 22.22 -9.90
N ARG A 364 3.15 22.62 -8.87
CA ARG A 364 4.61 22.43 -8.77
C ARG A 364 4.90 21.13 -8.03
N LEU A 365 5.43 20.14 -8.74
CA LEU A 365 5.72 18.84 -8.17
C LEU A 365 7.00 18.90 -7.31
N SER A 366 7.00 18.17 -6.19
CA SER A 366 8.14 18.15 -5.27
C SER A 366 9.42 17.60 -5.91
N LYS A 367 10.55 18.27 -5.63
CA LYS A 367 11.89 17.96 -6.18
C LYS A 367 12.47 16.63 -5.68
N SER A 368 12.08 16.18 -4.48
CA SER A 368 12.68 15.02 -3.79
C SER A 368 11.97 13.68 -4.03
N SER A 369 10.96 13.65 -4.92
CA SER A 369 10.05 12.52 -5.08
C SER A 369 10.29 11.76 -6.39
N VAL A 370 10.81 10.53 -6.29
CA VAL A 370 10.85 9.55 -7.42
C VAL A 370 9.43 9.32 -7.98
N GLN A 371 8.41 9.42 -7.12
CA GLN A 371 7.01 9.31 -7.51
C GLN A 371 6.51 10.51 -8.33
N GLY A 372 7.03 11.72 -8.09
CA GLY A 372 6.67 12.93 -8.81
C GLY A 372 7.06 12.89 -10.29
N ALA A 373 8.20 12.27 -10.63
CA ALA A 373 8.62 12.10 -12.01
C ALA A 373 7.71 11.14 -12.81
N GLU A 374 7.30 10.01 -12.21
CA GLU A 374 6.35 9.08 -12.83
C GLU A 374 4.97 9.72 -13.00
N GLN A 375 4.51 10.48 -12.01
CA GLN A 375 3.22 11.17 -12.03
C GLN A 375 3.19 12.28 -13.09
N PHE A 376 4.27 13.06 -13.19
CA PHE A 376 4.44 14.06 -14.25
C PHE A 376 4.32 13.44 -15.64
N LYS A 377 5.07 12.36 -15.90
CA LYS A 377 5.01 11.67 -17.19
C LYS A 377 3.60 11.14 -17.48
N ASN A 378 2.92 10.56 -16.48
CA ASN A 378 1.54 10.08 -16.64
C ASN A 378 0.58 11.22 -16.97
N GLU A 379 0.60 12.32 -16.20
CA GLU A 379 -0.32 13.45 -16.40
C GLU A 379 -0.11 14.11 -17.76
N VAL A 380 1.14 14.35 -18.18
CA VAL A 380 1.44 14.95 -19.50
C VAL A 380 0.96 14.04 -20.64
N VAL A 381 1.23 12.74 -20.58
CA VAL A 381 0.86 11.79 -21.63
C VAL A 381 -0.67 11.58 -21.71
N LEU A 382 -1.36 11.57 -20.56
CA LEU A 382 -2.79 11.35 -20.46
C LEU A 382 -3.58 12.61 -20.82
N LEU A 383 -3.33 13.71 -20.12
CA LEU A 383 -4.20 14.88 -20.15
C LEU A 383 -4.09 15.70 -21.42
N ALA A 384 -2.96 15.62 -22.14
CA ALA A 384 -2.84 16.20 -23.48
C ALA A 384 -3.88 15.63 -24.47
N LYS A 385 -4.50 14.48 -24.15
CA LYS A 385 -5.49 13.80 -24.99
C LYS A 385 -6.91 13.81 -24.41
N LEU A 386 -7.13 14.47 -23.26
CA LEU A 386 -8.44 14.49 -22.59
C LEU A 386 -9.05 15.88 -22.68
N GLN A 387 -10.25 15.95 -23.25
CA GLN A 387 -11.02 17.17 -23.30
C GLN A 387 -12.49 16.84 -23.07
N HIS A 388 -12.99 17.20 -21.89
CA HIS A 388 -14.38 16.99 -21.52
C HIS A 388 -14.80 18.03 -20.49
N ARG A 389 -16.07 18.48 -20.54
CA ARG A 389 -16.57 19.57 -19.67
C ARG A 389 -16.50 19.24 -18.17
N ASN A 390 -16.53 17.95 -17.82
CA ASN A 390 -16.45 17.46 -16.43
C ASN A 390 -15.07 16.95 -16.04
N LEU A 391 -14.00 17.27 -16.79
CA LEU A 391 -12.61 17.02 -16.40
C LEU A 391 -11.85 18.35 -16.38
N VAL A 392 -10.89 18.50 -15.47
CA VAL A 392 -10.00 19.67 -15.45
C VAL A 392 -9.02 19.56 -16.61
N ARG A 393 -8.98 20.58 -17.46
CA ARG A 393 -8.14 20.63 -18.65
C ARG A 393 -6.70 21.00 -18.30
N LEU A 394 -5.75 20.17 -18.73
CA LEU A 394 -4.34 20.53 -18.78
C LEU A 394 -4.11 21.49 -19.94
N LEU A 395 -3.54 22.66 -19.65
CA LEU A 395 -3.15 23.67 -20.63
C LEU A 395 -1.73 23.47 -21.12
N GLY A 396 -0.86 22.92 -20.28
CA GLY A 396 0.51 22.62 -20.62
C GLY A 396 1.34 22.16 -19.44
N PHE A 397 2.65 22.09 -19.65
CA PHE A 397 3.63 21.71 -18.63
C PHE A 397 4.92 22.52 -18.78
N CYS A 398 5.71 22.59 -17.72
CA CYS A 398 7.07 23.11 -17.75
C CYS A 398 8.02 22.05 -17.21
N LEU A 399 9.11 21.83 -17.94
CA LEU A 399 10.22 20.99 -17.55
C LEU A 399 11.50 21.79 -17.78
N ASP A 400 12.12 22.24 -16.70
CA ASP A 400 13.34 23.05 -16.71
C ASP A 400 14.24 22.65 -15.53
N GLY A 401 15.38 22.02 -15.82
CA GLY A 401 16.25 21.40 -14.82
C GLY A 401 15.50 20.42 -13.93
N GLU A 402 15.41 20.71 -12.62
CA GLU A 402 14.68 19.91 -11.64
C GLU A 402 13.18 20.24 -11.56
N GLU A 403 12.76 21.42 -12.07
CA GLU A 403 11.38 21.89 -11.99
C GLU A 403 10.46 21.10 -12.91
N LYS A 404 9.36 20.62 -12.32
CA LYS A 404 8.30 19.87 -13.01
C LYS A 404 6.97 20.51 -12.65
N LEU A 405 6.43 21.30 -13.58
CA LEU A 405 5.21 22.07 -13.37
C LEU A 405 4.12 21.59 -14.34
N LEU A 406 2.89 21.50 -13.84
CA LEU A 406 1.71 21.22 -14.65
C LEU A 406 0.78 22.43 -14.58
N ILE A 407 0.35 22.92 -15.75
CA ILE A 407 -0.45 24.13 -15.89
C ILE A 407 -1.86 23.70 -16.28
N TYR A 408 -2.82 23.98 -15.42
CA TYR A 408 -4.23 23.65 -15.56
C TYR A 408 -5.08 24.91 -15.76
N GLU A 409 -6.29 24.73 -16.30
CA GLU A 409 -7.31 25.78 -16.18
C GLU A 409 -7.56 26.08 -14.69
N TYR A 410 -7.72 27.36 -14.36
CA TYR A 410 -8.13 27.74 -13.00
C TYR A 410 -9.62 27.45 -12.82
N VAL A 411 -9.96 26.76 -11.72
CA VAL A 411 -11.35 26.39 -11.38
C VAL A 411 -11.72 27.13 -10.08
N PRO A 412 -12.65 28.10 -10.11
CA PRO A 412 -12.74 29.12 -9.05
C PRO A 412 -13.42 28.65 -7.76
N ASN A 413 -14.40 27.75 -7.83
CA ASN A 413 -15.14 27.30 -6.64
C ASN A 413 -14.48 26.11 -5.94
N LYS A 414 -13.14 26.10 -5.82
CA LYS A 414 -12.35 25.11 -5.06
C LYS A 414 -12.81 23.65 -5.31
N SER A 415 -12.62 22.77 -4.33
CA SER A 415 -12.97 21.36 -4.36
C SER A 415 -14.31 21.06 -3.66
N LEU A 416 -14.94 19.95 -4.00
CA LEU A 416 -16.23 19.53 -3.46
C LEU A 416 -16.18 19.28 -1.95
N ASP A 417 -15.07 18.76 -1.42
CA ASP A 417 -14.88 18.53 0.01
C ASP A 417 -14.90 19.82 0.84
N TYR A 418 -14.43 20.95 0.27
CA TYR A 418 -14.51 22.27 0.89
C TYR A 418 -15.96 22.69 1.17
N PHE A 419 -16.90 22.31 0.31
CA PHE A 419 -18.32 22.60 0.50
C PHE A 419 -19.06 21.52 1.28
N LEU A 420 -18.74 20.24 1.06
CA LEU A 420 -19.45 19.13 1.71
C LEU A 420 -19.14 19.00 3.20
N PHE A 421 -17.91 19.26 3.63
CA PHE A 421 -17.48 18.93 5.00
C PHE A 421 -17.19 20.15 5.87
N ASN A 422 -17.22 21.37 5.30
CA ASN A 422 -17.14 22.59 6.09
C ASN A 422 -18.56 23.05 6.48
N PRO A 423 -18.91 23.06 7.78
CA PRO A 423 -20.25 23.45 8.24
C PRO A 423 -20.69 24.84 7.74
N GLU A 424 -19.77 25.78 7.57
CA GLU A 424 -20.06 27.14 7.08
C GLU A 424 -20.39 27.18 5.58
N LYS A 425 -20.01 26.15 4.83
CA LYS A 425 -20.15 26.09 3.36
C LYS A 425 -21.19 25.07 2.91
N GLN A 426 -21.59 24.14 3.77
CA GLN A 426 -22.59 23.11 3.48
C GLN A 426 -23.91 23.69 2.94
N GLY A 427 -24.34 24.85 3.46
CA GLY A 427 -25.55 25.54 3.01
C GLY A 427 -25.51 26.01 1.55
N ASN A 428 -24.33 26.08 0.93
CA ASN A 428 -24.17 26.49 -0.47
C ASN A 428 -24.43 25.34 -1.46
N LEU A 429 -24.52 24.10 -0.98
CA LEU A 429 -24.85 22.91 -1.77
C LEU A 429 -26.25 22.41 -1.44
N ASP A 430 -27.26 23.02 -2.07
CA ASP A 430 -28.61 22.49 -2.08
C ASP A 430 -28.71 21.15 -2.82
N TRP A 431 -29.87 20.50 -2.73
CA TRP A 431 -30.08 19.19 -3.34
C TRP A 431 -29.89 19.20 -4.85
N SER A 432 -30.40 20.23 -5.54
CA SER A 432 -30.29 20.36 -7.00
C SER A 432 -28.83 20.41 -7.45
N ARG A 433 -28.00 21.20 -6.77
CA ARG A 433 -26.55 21.30 -7.01
C ARG A 433 -25.86 19.96 -6.74
N ARG A 434 -26.16 19.30 -5.62
CA ARG A 434 -25.59 17.99 -5.29
C ARG A 434 -25.93 16.93 -6.35
N TYR A 435 -27.19 16.89 -6.79
CA TYR A 435 -27.63 15.99 -7.86
C TYR A 435 -26.93 16.28 -9.20
N LYS A 436 -26.81 17.56 -9.57
CA LYS A 436 -26.05 18.00 -10.76
C LYS A 436 -24.58 17.60 -10.69
N ILE A 437 -23.96 17.72 -9.51
CA ILE A 437 -22.57 17.30 -9.25
C ILE A 437 -22.42 15.79 -9.44
N VAL A 438 -23.31 14.97 -8.86
CA VAL A 438 -23.31 13.50 -9.05
C VAL A 438 -23.38 13.16 -10.54
N GLY A 439 -24.32 13.77 -11.29
CA GLY A 439 -24.43 13.57 -12.73
C GLY A 439 -23.20 14.04 -13.51
N GLY A 440 -22.58 15.15 -13.10
CA GLY A 440 -21.34 15.67 -13.71
C GLY A 440 -20.16 14.72 -13.52
N ILE A 441 -19.96 14.19 -12.31
CA ILE A 441 -18.92 13.20 -12.03
C ILE A 441 -19.18 11.92 -12.84
N ALA A 442 -20.42 11.45 -12.90
CA ALA A 442 -20.78 10.26 -13.68
C ALA A 442 -20.42 10.43 -15.16
N ARG A 443 -20.78 11.56 -15.78
CA ARG A 443 -20.43 11.89 -17.18
C ARG A 443 -18.92 11.96 -17.38
N GLY A 444 -18.18 12.54 -16.44
CA GLY A 444 -16.71 12.56 -16.47
C GLY A 444 -16.10 11.15 -16.49
N LEU A 445 -16.63 10.23 -15.67
CA LEU A 445 -16.16 8.84 -15.63
C LEU A 445 -16.60 8.01 -16.85
N ILE A 446 -17.82 8.20 -17.36
CA ILE A 446 -18.28 7.59 -18.62
C ILE A 446 -17.30 7.96 -19.73
N TYR A 447 -16.94 9.24 -19.83
CA TYR A 447 -15.97 9.68 -20.80
C TYR A 447 -14.62 8.96 -20.64
N LEU A 448 -14.08 8.84 -19.42
CA LEU A 448 -12.80 8.17 -19.18
C LEU A 448 -12.82 6.66 -19.47
N HIS A 449 -13.94 5.99 -19.20
CA HIS A 449 -14.04 4.53 -19.30
C HIS A 449 -14.44 4.05 -20.70
N GLU A 450 -15.26 4.82 -21.41
CA GLU A 450 -15.99 4.38 -22.60
C GLU A 450 -15.82 5.33 -23.81
N ASP A 451 -15.99 6.66 -23.64
CA ASP A 451 -16.03 7.57 -24.80
C ASP A 451 -14.66 8.12 -25.23
N SER A 452 -13.67 8.15 -24.34
CA SER A 452 -12.33 8.61 -24.69
C SER A 452 -11.62 7.62 -25.57
N ARG A 453 -10.78 8.13 -26.49
CA ARG A 453 -9.98 7.31 -27.41
C ARG A 453 -9.17 6.20 -26.71
N LEU A 454 -8.75 6.46 -25.48
CA LEU A 454 -8.05 5.52 -24.61
C LEU A 454 -8.92 5.28 -23.39
N ARG A 455 -9.07 4.02 -22.97
CA ARG A 455 -9.72 3.70 -21.69
C ARG A 455 -8.79 4.09 -20.55
N ILE A 456 -9.27 4.88 -19.59
CA ILE A 456 -8.46 5.43 -18.50
C ILE A 456 -9.12 5.11 -17.17
N ILE A 457 -8.34 4.53 -16.25
CA ILE A 457 -8.77 4.31 -14.86
C ILE A 457 -8.14 5.38 -13.98
N HIS A 458 -8.96 6.14 -13.25
CA HIS A 458 -8.55 7.28 -12.45
C HIS A 458 -7.76 6.86 -11.20
N ARG A 459 -8.25 5.87 -10.44
CA ARG A 459 -7.67 5.25 -9.23
C ARG A 459 -7.56 6.12 -7.97
N ASP A 460 -7.70 7.44 -8.06
CA ASP A 460 -7.78 8.32 -6.86
C ASP A 460 -8.97 9.28 -6.92
N LEU A 461 -10.16 8.75 -7.26
CA LEU A 461 -11.38 9.56 -7.26
C LEU A 461 -11.91 9.76 -5.83
N LYS A 462 -12.07 11.02 -5.41
CA LYS A 462 -12.51 11.43 -4.06
C LYS A 462 -13.02 12.87 -4.08
N ALA A 463 -13.64 13.33 -2.99
CA ALA A 463 -14.26 14.66 -2.93
C ALA A 463 -13.25 15.81 -3.13
N SER A 464 -12.01 15.67 -2.65
CA SER A 464 -10.96 16.68 -2.85
C SER A 464 -10.47 16.77 -4.30
N ASN A 465 -10.72 15.73 -5.11
CA ASN A 465 -10.30 15.64 -6.52
C ASN A 465 -11.47 15.94 -7.49
N VAL A 466 -12.57 16.51 -6.96
CA VAL A 466 -13.66 17.06 -7.76
C VAL A 466 -13.68 18.56 -7.51
N LEU A 467 -13.26 19.34 -8.50
CA LEU A 467 -13.33 20.80 -8.45
C LEU A 467 -14.68 21.30 -8.95
N LEU A 468 -15.07 22.51 -8.55
CA LEU A 468 -16.33 23.13 -8.96
C LEU A 468 -16.08 24.40 -9.78
N ASP A 469 -16.64 24.46 -10.98
CA ASP A 469 -16.55 25.66 -11.82
C ASP A 469 -17.46 26.79 -11.32
N GLU A 470 -17.48 27.92 -12.05
CA GLU A 470 -18.26 29.12 -11.73
C GLU A 470 -19.76 28.82 -11.49
N ASP A 471 -20.30 27.85 -12.21
CA ASP A 471 -21.70 27.41 -12.16
C ASP A 471 -21.94 26.21 -11.22
N MET A 472 -20.95 25.90 -10.37
CA MET A 472 -20.94 24.76 -9.45
C MET A 472 -21.04 23.38 -10.16
N ASN A 473 -20.57 23.28 -11.40
CA ASN A 473 -20.46 21.99 -12.09
C ASN A 473 -19.19 21.26 -11.67
N ALA A 474 -19.29 19.94 -11.56
CA ALA A 474 -18.17 19.08 -11.22
C ALA A 474 -17.15 18.95 -12.36
N LYS A 475 -15.86 19.11 -12.02
CA LYS A 475 -14.69 18.79 -12.85
C LYS A 475 -13.73 17.87 -12.10
N ILE A 476 -13.52 16.66 -12.61
CA ILE A 476 -12.58 15.69 -12.05
C ILE A 476 -11.14 16.13 -12.30
N SER A 477 -10.29 16.10 -11.28
CA SER A 477 -8.90 16.52 -11.30
C SER A 477 -7.95 15.44 -10.75
N ASP A 478 -6.65 15.70 -10.84
CA ASP A 478 -5.56 14.88 -10.26
C ASP A 478 -5.39 13.48 -10.87
N PHE A 479 -4.88 13.45 -12.10
CA PHE A 479 -4.64 12.23 -12.88
C PHE A 479 -3.25 11.60 -12.65
N GLY A 480 -2.49 12.06 -11.64
CA GLY A 480 -1.15 11.55 -11.34
C GLY A 480 -1.10 10.05 -11.11
N THR A 481 -2.19 9.48 -10.59
CA THR A 481 -2.32 8.04 -10.37
C THR A 481 -3.04 7.32 -11.51
N ALA A 482 -3.53 7.99 -12.54
CA ALA A 482 -4.33 7.36 -13.58
C ALA A 482 -3.52 6.38 -14.46
N ARG A 483 -4.22 5.46 -15.13
CA ARG A 483 -3.62 4.41 -15.98
C ARG A 483 -4.41 4.20 -17.26
N ILE A 484 -3.68 4.06 -18.37
CA ILE A 484 -4.24 3.70 -19.68
C ILE A 484 -4.43 2.18 -19.73
N PHE A 485 -5.61 1.75 -20.16
CA PHE A 485 -5.90 0.37 -20.50
C PHE A 485 -5.80 0.17 -22.01
N GLY A 486 -5.24 -0.96 -22.42
CA GLY A 486 -5.36 -1.43 -23.81
C GLY A 486 -6.82 -1.74 -24.15
N VAL A 487 -7.15 -1.76 -25.45
CA VAL A 487 -8.54 -1.92 -25.95
C VAL A 487 -9.24 -3.14 -25.32
N ASP A 488 -8.55 -4.28 -25.25
CA ASP A 488 -9.08 -5.54 -24.71
C ASP A 488 -8.83 -5.73 -23.21
N GLN A 489 -8.14 -4.79 -22.56
CA GLN A 489 -7.82 -4.90 -21.15
C GLN A 489 -9.04 -4.51 -20.30
N THR A 490 -9.54 -5.46 -19.52
CA THR A 490 -10.67 -5.27 -18.59
C THR A 490 -10.21 -5.08 -17.14
N GLN A 491 -9.02 -5.59 -16.80
CA GLN A 491 -8.42 -5.49 -15.47
C GLN A 491 -6.89 -5.41 -15.57
N ALA A 492 -6.27 -4.75 -14.61
CA ALA A 492 -4.83 -4.70 -14.43
C ALA A 492 -4.44 -4.98 -12.97
N ASN A 493 -3.21 -5.43 -12.76
CA ASN A 493 -2.65 -5.67 -11.43
C ASN A 493 -1.43 -4.76 -11.23
N THR A 494 -1.27 -4.21 -10.03
CA THR A 494 -0.10 -3.41 -9.65
C THR A 494 0.47 -3.87 -8.31
N ARG A 495 1.80 -3.83 -8.18
CA ARG A 495 2.51 -4.03 -6.90
C ARG A 495 2.53 -2.77 -6.03
N LYS A 496 2.40 -1.59 -6.67
CA LYS A 496 2.37 -0.28 -6.02
C LYS A 496 0.92 0.18 -5.96
N ILE A 497 0.31 0.05 -4.78
CA ILE A 497 -1.04 0.55 -4.48
C ILE A 497 -0.92 2.04 -4.21
N VAL A 498 -1.69 2.83 -4.95
CA VAL A 498 -1.75 4.30 -4.82
C VAL A 498 -3.21 4.74 -4.87
N GLY A 499 -3.54 5.80 -4.15
CA GLY A 499 -4.92 6.29 -4.01
C GLY A 499 -5.24 6.53 -2.54
N THR A 500 -6.46 6.97 -2.27
CA THR A 500 -6.88 7.41 -0.95
C THR A 500 -7.65 6.33 -0.21
N PHE A 501 -7.21 6.00 1.00
CA PHE A 501 -7.87 5.03 1.85
C PHE A 501 -9.33 5.44 2.14
N GLY A 502 -10.25 4.48 2.09
CA GLY A 502 -11.70 4.71 2.17
C GLY A 502 -12.40 4.87 0.82
N TYR A 503 -11.69 5.30 -0.23
CA TYR A 503 -12.24 5.38 -1.60
C TYR A 503 -11.79 4.21 -2.48
N MET A 504 -10.68 3.55 -2.12
CA MET A 504 -10.17 2.40 -2.86
C MET A 504 -11.11 1.20 -2.73
N SER A 505 -11.40 0.55 -3.86
CA SER A 505 -12.16 -0.69 -3.85
C SER A 505 -11.39 -1.81 -3.13
N PRO A 506 -12.09 -2.78 -2.53
CA PRO A 506 -11.46 -3.86 -1.75
C PRO A 506 -10.46 -4.66 -2.56
N GLU A 507 -10.82 -5.06 -3.79
CA GLU A 507 -9.93 -5.83 -4.65
C GLU A 507 -8.68 -5.04 -5.07
N TYR A 508 -8.77 -3.71 -5.15
CA TYR A 508 -7.63 -2.85 -5.41
C TYR A 508 -6.76 -2.67 -4.17
N ALA A 509 -7.37 -2.36 -3.03
CA ALA A 509 -6.67 -2.14 -1.77
C ALA A 509 -6.01 -3.43 -1.23
N MET A 510 -6.65 -4.59 -1.41
CA MET A 510 -6.16 -5.86 -0.87
C MET A 510 -5.23 -6.59 -1.84
N HIS A 511 -5.51 -6.54 -3.15
CA HIS A 511 -4.82 -7.37 -4.14
C HIS A 511 -4.09 -6.58 -5.23
N GLY A 512 -4.16 -5.23 -5.21
CA GLY A 512 -3.62 -4.38 -6.26
C GLY A 512 -4.34 -4.56 -7.61
N LYS A 513 -5.52 -5.17 -7.64
CA LYS A 513 -6.33 -5.38 -8.86
C LYS A 513 -7.20 -4.16 -9.10
N PHE A 514 -7.01 -3.48 -10.22
CA PHE A 514 -7.83 -2.32 -10.58
C PHE A 514 -8.46 -2.47 -11.95
N SER A 515 -9.61 -1.84 -12.12
CA SER A 515 -10.39 -1.79 -13.36
C SER A 515 -11.31 -0.56 -13.34
N MET A 516 -12.15 -0.41 -14.37
CA MET A 516 -13.28 0.53 -14.34
C MET A 516 -14.16 0.35 -13.10
N LYS A 517 -14.32 -0.90 -12.60
CA LYS A 517 -15.12 -1.20 -11.41
C LYS A 517 -14.51 -0.67 -10.11
N SER A 518 -13.21 -0.35 -10.12
CA SER A 518 -12.55 0.28 -8.97
C SER A 518 -12.92 1.76 -8.88
N ASP A 519 -12.97 2.47 -10.00
CA ASP A 519 -13.47 3.85 -10.05
C ASP A 519 -14.98 3.92 -9.74
N VAL A 520 -15.76 2.93 -10.20
CA VAL A 520 -17.20 2.82 -9.86
C VAL A 520 -17.39 2.74 -8.34
N PHE A 521 -16.56 1.95 -7.65
CA PHE A 521 -16.60 1.87 -6.18
C PHE A 521 -16.31 3.23 -5.54
N SER A 522 -15.23 3.91 -5.96
CA SER A 522 -14.91 5.25 -5.46
C SER A 522 -16.03 6.27 -5.72
N PHE A 523 -16.71 6.16 -6.87
CA PHE A 523 -17.88 6.95 -7.20
C PHE A 523 -19.08 6.67 -6.27
N GLY A 524 -19.32 5.39 -5.93
CA GLY A 524 -20.33 5.01 -4.96
C GLY A 524 -20.09 5.61 -3.57
N VAL A 525 -18.84 5.59 -3.10
CA VAL A 525 -18.44 6.27 -1.86
C VAL A 525 -18.75 7.78 -1.95
N LEU A 526 -18.38 8.42 -3.05
CA LEU A 526 -18.65 9.83 -3.30
C LEU A 526 -20.15 10.18 -3.27
N ILE A 527 -21.01 9.35 -3.87
CA ILE A 527 -22.47 9.55 -3.80
C ILE A 527 -22.92 9.58 -2.34
N LEU A 528 -22.48 8.62 -1.52
CA LEU A 528 -22.89 8.53 -0.13
C LEU A 528 -22.38 9.72 0.70
N GLU A 529 -21.16 10.21 0.42
CA GLU A 529 -20.64 11.45 1.03
C GLU A 529 -21.45 12.68 0.61
N ILE A 530 -21.78 12.80 -0.68
CA ILE A 530 -22.57 13.92 -1.21
C ILE A 530 -23.95 13.97 -0.54
N ILE A 531 -24.64 12.83 -0.41
CA ILE A 531 -25.99 12.79 0.15
C ILE A 531 -25.97 13.03 1.66
N SER A 532 -25.03 12.42 2.38
CA SER A 532 -24.96 12.52 3.84
C SER A 532 -24.31 13.80 4.34
N GLY A 533 -23.49 14.47 3.52
CA GLY A 533 -22.62 15.56 3.97
C GLY A 533 -21.54 15.09 4.96
N ARG A 534 -21.33 13.77 5.10
CA ARG A 534 -20.39 13.18 6.05
C ARG A 534 -19.18 12.61 5.33
N LYS A 535 -18.01 12.89 5.88
CA LYS A 535 -16.74 12.40 5.34
C LYS A 535 -16.52 10.95 5.75
N ASN A 536 -16.24 10.09 4.78
CA ASN A 536 -16.03 8.66 4.98
C ASN A 536 -14.86 8.38 5.95
N SER A 537 -13.80 9.19 5.90
CA SER A 537 -12.60 9.00 6.74
C SER A 537 -12.78 9.30 8.23
N SER A 538 -13.88 9.95 8.64
CA SER A 538 -14.11 10.46 10.00
C SER A 538 -15.45 10.01 10.61
N PHE A 539 -16.00 8.87 10.18
CA PHE A 539 -17.33 8.38 10.59
C PHE A 539 -17.46 7.94 12.08
N TYR A 540 -16.51 8.29 12.96
CA TYR A 540 -16.42 7.80 14.35
C TYR A 540 -17.41 8.42 15.36
N GLN A 541 -18.43 9.16 14.92
CA GLN A 541 -19.36 9.84 15.82
C GLN A 541 -20.79 9.80 15.28
N SER A 542 -21.57 8.78 15.70
CA SER A 542 -22.93 8.97 16.25
C SER A 542 -23.71 7.66 16.48
N ASP A 543 -23.56 6.62 15.65
CA ASP A 543 -24.66 5.62 15.51
C ASP A 543 -24.23 4.13 15.49
N GLY A 544 -23.06 3.77 16.03
CA GLY A 544 -22.66 2.37 16.21
C GLY A 544 -22.23 1.59 14.94
N ALA A 545 -22.13 2.27 13.79
CA ALA A 545 -21.54 1.74 12.56
C ALA A 545 -20.04 2.09 12.47
N ASP A 546 -19.21 1.15 11.99
CA ASP A 546 -17.75 1.29 11.97
C ASP A 546 -17.24 2.19 10.81
N ASP A 547 -18.02 2.37 9.72
CA ASP A 547 -17.74 3.26 8.57
C ASP A 547 -19.01 3.74 7.84
N LEU A 548 -18.88 4.72 6.92
CA LEU A 548 -20.02 5.31 6.18
C LEU A 548 -20.77 4.28 5.32
N LEU A 549 -20.08 3.29 4.77
CA LEU A 549 -20.69 2.25 3.94
C LEU A 549 -21.58 1.34 4.78
N SER A 550 -21.09 0.94 5.95
CA SER A 550 -21.79 0.17 6.96
C SER A 550 -23.03 0.90 7.46
N TYR A 551 -22.89 2.20 7.74
CA TYR A 551 -23.99 3.04 8.14
C TYR A 551 -25.07 3.11 7.06
N SER A 552 -24.67 3.40 5.82
CA SER A 552 -25.56 3.44 4.66
C SER A 552 -26.29 2.11 4.45
N TRP A 553 -25.57 1.01 4.59
CA TRP A 553 -26.12 -0.33 4.48
C TRP A 553 -27.15 -0.65 5.58
N ASN A 554 -26.88 -0.26 6.83
CA ASN A 554 -27.83 -0.46 7.92
C ASN A 554 -29.14 0.31 7.70
N HIS A 555 -29.06 1.56 7.25
CA HIS A 555 -30.25 2.34 6.88
C HIS A 555 -31.01 1.73 5.69
N TRP A 556 -30.30 1.12 4.73
CA TRP A 556 -30.93 0.37 3.64
C TRP A 556 -31.68 -0.85 4.16
N THR A 557 -31.05 -1.70 4.97
CA THR A 557 -31.69 -2.92 5.49
C THR A 557 -32.84 -2.64 6.45
N ASN A 558 -32.78 -1.52 7.17
CA ASN A 558 -33.83 -1.13 8.12
C ASN A 558 -34.95 -0.29 7.48
N GLY A 559 -34.84 0.06 6.19
CA GLY A 559 -35.84 0.86 5.49
C GLY A 559 -35.85 2.34 5.90
N THR A 560 -34.79 2.85 6.53
CA THR A 560 -34.69 4.23 7.04
C THR A 560 -33.74 5.13 6.23
N LEU A 561 -33.69 4.94 4.91
CA LEU A 561 -32.75 5.63 4.00
C LEU A 561 -32.76 7.17 4.08
N LEU A 562 -33.91 7.78 4.37
CA LEU A 562 -34.03 9.24 4.48
C LEU A 562 -33.31 9.80 5.72
N GLU A 563 -32.97 8.96 6.70
CA GLU A 563 -32.18 9.37 7.87
C GLU A 563 -30.72 9.65 7.51
N LEU A 564 -30.22 9.03 6.43
CA LEU A 564 -28.87 9.26 5.91
C LEU A 564 -28.69 10.66 5.30
N LEU A 565 -29.79 11.29 4.89
CA LEU A 565 -29.77 12.60 4.23
C LEU A 565 -29.26 13.68 5.18
N ASP A 566 -28.33 14.49 4.68
CA ASP A 566 -27.84 15.70 5.35
C ASP A 566 -29.02 16.54 5.88
N SER A 567 -28.97 16.89 7.17
CA SER A 567 -30.02 17.66 7.83
C SER A 567 -30.31 18.99 7.14
N ASN A 568 -29.31 19.59 6.49
CA ASN A 568 -29.45 20.85 5.76
C ASN A 568 -30.30 20.72 4.48
N LEU A 569 -30.55 19.50 4.00
CA LEU A 569 -31.27 19.22 2.75
C LEU A 569 -32.73 18.79 2.95
N ARG A 570 -33.14 18.47 4.19
CA ARG A 570 -34.40 17.78 4.48
C ARG A 570 -35.66 18.50 3.98
N ALA A 571 -35.64 19.83 3.86
CA ALA A 571 -36.80 20.62 3.46
C ALA A 571 -36.99 20.73 1.93
N ASN A 572 -35.92 20.64 1.12
CA ASN A 572 -35.92 21.03 -0.30
C ASN A 572 -35.40 19.93 -1.24
N CYS A 573 -35.67 18.65 -0.95
CA CYS A 573 -35.19 17.53 -1.76
C CYS A 573 -36.33 16.66 -2.31
N SER A 574 -36.14 16.13 -3.51
CA SER A 574 -37.00 15.08 -4.05
C SER A 574 -36.63 13.76 -3.38
N ARG A 575 -37.54 13.22 -2.55
CA ARG A 575 -37.33 11.94 -1.87
C ARG A 575 -36.99 10.81 -2.83
N ASN A 576 -37.63 10.79 -4.01
CA ASN A 576 -37.38 9.78 -5.03
C ASN A 576 -35.97 9.89 -5.60
N GLU A 577 -35.46 11.10 -5.83
CA GLU A 577 -34.07 11.30 -6.28
C GLU A 577 -33.07 10.90 -5.20
N VAL A 578 -33.33 11.26 -3.93
CA VAL A 578 -32.46 10.89 -2.80
C VAL A 578 -32.37 9.37 -2.66
N VAL A 579 -33.51 8.69 -2.58
CA VAL A 579 -33.56 7.22 -2.45
C VAL A 579 -32.88 6.56 -3.64
N ARG A 580 -33.13 7.06 -4.85
CA ARG A 580 -32.51 6.55 -6.07
C ARG A 580 -30.99 6.71 -6.06
N CYS A 581 -30.47 7.87 -5.65
CA CYS A 581 -29.04 8.10 -5.54
C CYS A 581 -28.41 7.20 -4.47
N ILE A 582 -29.03 7.02 -3.29
CA ILE A 582 -28.50 6.10 -2.27
C ILE A 582 -28.47 4.66 -2.81
N HIS A 583 -29.52 4.23 -3.49
CA HIS A 583 -29.59 2.91 -4.12
C HIS A 583 -28.46 2.71 -5.15
N ILE A 584 -28.24 3.68 -6.04
CA ILE A 584 -27.13 3.67 -7.00
C ILE A 584 -25.78 3.64 -6.27
N GLY A 585 -25.60 4.45 -5.22
CA GLY A 585 -24.41 4.46 -4.38
C GLY A 585 -24.09 3.08 -3.81
N LEU A 586 -25.10 2.40 -3.24
CA LEU A 586 -24.98 1.04 -2.71
C LEU A 586 -24.67 0.00 -3.77
N LEU A 587 -25.26 0.11 -4.98
CA LEU A 587 -24.92 -0.76 -6.11
C LEU A 587 -23.46 -0.60 -6.55
N CYS A 588 -22.93 0.62 -6.47
CA CYS A 588 -21.55 0.93 -6.83
C CYS A 588 -20.53 0.41 -5.81
N VAL A 589 -20.86 0.32 -4.52
CA VAL A 589 -19.93 -0.10 -3.45
C VAL A 589 -20.02 -1.59 -3.07
N GLN A 590 -20.69 -2.41 -3.87
CA GLN A 590 -20.80 -3.86 -3.62
C GLN A 590 -19.42 -4.52 -3.57
N GLU A 591 -19.28 -5.55 -2.72
CA GLU A 591 -18.00 -6.25 -2.51
C GLU A 591 -17.45 -6.84 -3.81
N ASP A 592 -18.25 -7.62 -4.53
CA ASP A 592 -17.85 -8.21 -5.82
C ASP A 592 -17.87 -7.16 -6.95
N PRO A 593 -16.73 -6.89 -7.61
CA PRO A 593 -16.66 -5.99 -8.75
C PRO A 593 -17.59 -6.39 -9.91
N ALA A 594 -17.93 -7.67 -10.06
CA ALA A 594 -18.83 -8.15 -11.10
C ALA A 594 -20.25 -7.58 -10.92
N ASN A 595 -20.69 -7.43 -9.67
CA ASN A 595 -22.04 -6.97 -9.33
C ASN A 595 -22.20 -5.44 -9.43
N ARG A 596 -21.09 -4.69 -9.44
CA ARG A 596 -21.10 -3.23 -9.61
C ARG A 596 -21.53 -2.87 -11.04
N PRO A 597 -22.38 -1.85 -11.25
CA PRO A 597 -22.75 -1.40 -12.59
C PRO A 597 -21.54 -0.80 -13.34
N THR A 598 -21.65 -0.67 -14.67
CA THR A 598 -20.73 0.20 -15.44
C THR A 598 -21.14 1.66 -15.27
N MET A 599 -20.23 2.60 -15.55
CA MET A 599 -20.56 4.02 -15.44
C MET A 599 -21.64 4.45 -16.46
N THR A 600 -21.70 3.86 -17.65
CA THR A 600 -22.81 4.10 -18.58
C THR A 600 -24.14 3.61 -18.03
N ARG A 601 -24.16 2.44 -17.36
CA ARG A 601 -25.38 1.96 -16.69
C ARG A 601 -25.78 2.90 -15.56
N VAL A 602 -24.83 3.40 -14.77
CA VAL A 602 -25.05 4.41 -13.74
C VAL A 602 -25.64 5.69 -14.34
N GLY A 603 -25.13 6.18 -15.47
CA GLY A 603 -25.67 7.33 -16.19
C GLY A 603 -27.14 7.14 -16.55
N LEU A 604 -27.49 5.99 -17.14
CA LEU A 604 -28.88 5.63 -17.43
C LEU A 604 -29.77 5.55 -16.18
N MET A 605 -29.22 5.02 -15.08
CA MET A 605 -29.93 4.94 -13.80
C MET A 605 -30.20 6.34 -13.23
N LEU A 606 -29.28 7.29 -13.40
CA LEU A 606 -29.48 8.68 -12.97
C LEU A 606 -30.48 9.41 -13.85
N ASP A 607 -30.37 9.31 -15.18
CA ASP A 607 -31.14 10.11 -16.13
C ASP A 607 -32.57 9.59 -16.39
N SER A 608 -32.88 8.32 -16.08
CA SER A 608 -34.19 7.71 -16.37
C SER A 608 -34.81 6.99 -15.17
N TYR A 609 -36.02 7.40 -14.78
CA TYR A 609 -36.81 6.75 -13.72
C TYR A 609 -37.50 5.45 -14.16
N SER A 610 -37.59 5.16 -15.46
CA SER A 610 -38.19 3.92 -15.96
C SER A 610 -37.26 2.71 -15.86
N VAL A 611 -35.97 2.94 -15.58
CA VAL A 611 -34.99 1.88 -15.37
C VAL A 611 -35.17 1.28 -13.97
N SER A 612 -35.56 0.00 -13.94
CA SER A 612 -35.58 -0.80 -12.71
C SER A 612 -34.16 -1.01 -12.18
N LEU A 613 -33.99 -0.80 -10.87
CA LEU A 613 -32.73 -0.96 -10.15
C LEU A 613 -32.69 -2.32 -9.44
N PRO A 614 -31.64 -3.13 -9.63
CA PRO A 614 -31.52 -4.40 -8.93
C PRO A 614 -31.31 -4.18 -7.42
N LEU A 615 -31.66 -5.15 -6.59
CA LEU A 615 -31.39 -5.09 -5.15
C LEU A 615 -29.86 -5.07 -4.91
N PRO A 616 -29.32 -4.11 -4.13
CA PRO A 616 -27.91 -4.07 -3.83
C PRO A 616 -27.55 -5.20 -2.85
N GLN A 617 -26.35 -5.74 -3.00
CA GLN A 617 -25.75 -6.66 -2.05
C GLN A 617 -24.88 -5.90 -1.03
N LYS A 618 -24.50 -6.60 0.04
CA LYS A 618 -23.71 -6.04 1.14
C LYS A 618 -22.40 -5.43 0.60
N PRO A 619 -22.06 -4.17 0.96
CA PRO A 619 -20.76 -3.59 0.67
C PRO A 619 -19.64 -4.36 1.37
N ALA A 620 -18.42 -4.24 0.87
CA ALA A 620 -17.25 -4.74 1.58
C ALA A 620 -16.93 -3.85 2.80
N PHE A 621 -16.73 -4.48 3.96
CA PHE A 621 -16.44 -3.78 5.21
C PHE A 621 -14.94 -3.59 5.37
N PHE A 622 -14.49 -2.34 5.56
CA PHE A 622 -13.14 -2.08 6.04
C PHE A 622 -13.18 -2.05 7.57
N LEU A 623 -12.92 -3.20 8.22
CA LEU A 623 -12.75 -3.24 9.67
C LEU A 623 -11.53 -2.39 10.07
N ARG A 624 -11.80 -1.16 10.53
CA ARG A 624 -10.80 -0.28 11.14
C ARG A 624 -10.84 -0.55 12.65
N SER A 625 -9.82 -1.25 13.15
CA SER A 625 -9.51 -1.56 14.57
C SER A 625 -10.45 -0.96 15.62
N ARG A 626 -11.36 -1.78 16.18
CA ARG A 626 -11.99 -1.50 17.47
C ARG A 626 -10.96 -1.67 18.59
N THR A 627 -10.43 -0.56 19.09
CA THR A 627 -10.01 -0.48 20.49
C THR A 627 -11.28 -0.41 21.34
N GLU A 628 -11.30 -1.14 22.45
CA GLU A 628 -12.38 -1.26 23.45
C GLU A 628 -13.46 -2.34 23.21
N LEU A 629 -13.06 -3.61 23.36
CA LEU A 629 -13.92 -4.57 24.08
C LEU A 629 -13.68 -4.35 25.57
N ASN A 630 -14.65 -3.72 26.24
CA ASN A 630 -14.73 -3.69 27.69
C ASN A 630 -15.45 -4.98 28.15
N PRO A 631 -14.76 -5.97 28.76
CA PRO A 631 -15.39 -7.19 29.19
C PRO A 631 -16.00 -6.97 30.58
N ARG A 632 -17.19 -6.35 30.64
CA ARG A 632 -18.10 -6.43 31.80
C ARG A 632 -19.41 -5.67 31.53
N ALA A 633 -20.43 -6.40 31.07
CA ALA A 633 -21.79 -6.27 31.58
C ALA A 633 -22.69 -7.41 31.08
N LYS A 634 -23.15 -8.20 32.06
CA LYS A 634 -24.36 -9.05 32.07
C LYS A 634 -24.31 -10.39 31.34
N GLY A 635 -24.03 -11.41 32.14
CA GLY A 635 -24.63 -12.73 31.96
C GLY A 635 -26.07 -12.80 32.51
N LEU A 636 -26.71 -13.93 32.16
CA LEU A 636 -28.02 -14.46 32.58
C LEU A 636 -29.25 -13.83 31.90
N LYS A 637 -30.17 -14.56 31.23
CA LYS A 637 -30.63 -15.96 31.39
C LYS A 637 -31.06 -16.58 30.06
N SER A 638 -30.90 -17.91 29.98
CA SER A 638 -31.56 -18.83 29.04
C SER A 638 -33.04 -19.06 29.36
N SER A 639 -33.77 -19.65 28.40
CA SER A 639 -35.17 -20.17 28.39
C SER A 639 -36.14 -19.22 27.64
N ASP A 640 -36.98 -19.61 26.68
CA ASP A 640 -37.43 -20.91 26.18
C ASP A 640 -38.00 -20.80 24.74
N GLN A 641 -38.21 -21.97 24.14
CA GLN A 641 -38.88 -22.33 22.88
C GLN A 641 -40.07 -21.48 22.41
N SER A 642 -40.22 -21.28 21.09
CA SER A 642 -41.38 -21.79 20.32
C SER A 642 -41.33 -21.51 18.81
N SER A 643 -41.57 -22.60 18.06
CA SER A 643 -42.18 -22.80 16.74
C SER A 643 -42.14 -21.73 15.63
N SER A 644 -41.52 -22.14 14.51
CA SER A 644 -42.01 -22.07 13.11
C SER A 644 -43.06 -21.02 12.72
N LYS A 645 -42.71 -20.15 11.77
CA LYS A 645 -43.44 -19.99 10.49
C LYS A 645 -42.63 -19.17 9.49
N SER A 646 -42.32 -19.79 8.36
CA SER A 646 -41.90 -19.12 7.13
C SER A 646 -43.01 -18.16 6.69
N THR A 647 -42.70 -16.89 6.51
CA THR A 647 -43.55 -15.98 5.70
C THR A 647 -42.65 -15.05 4.91
N THR A 648 -42.64 -15.25 3.60
CA THR A 648 -42.22 -14.30 2.57
C THR A 648 -42.96 -12.98 2.73
N LEU A 649 -42.24 -11.88 2.96
CA LEU A 649 -42.78 -10.52 2.92
C LEU A 649 -42.17 -9.79 1.72
N SER A 650 -43.02 -9.52 0.74
CA SER A 650 -42.75 -8.66 -0.42
C SER A 650 -42.60 -7.22 0.05
N ILE A 651 -41.44 -6.61 -0.21
CA ILE A 651 -41.27 -5.16 -0.12
C ILE A 651 -41.30 -4.66 -1.56
N ASN A 652 -42.40 -4.00 -1.94
CA ASN A 652 -42.47 -2.87 -2.86
C ASN A 652 -43.94 -2.49 -3.12
N GLU A 653 -44.37 -1.35 -2.59
CA GLU A 653 -45.53 -0.62 -3.13
C GLU A 653 -45.02 0.29 -4.25
N VAL A 654 -44.98 -0.24 -5.47
CA VAL A 654 -45.03 0.56 -6.70
C VAL A 654 -46.05 -0.11 -7.61
N SER A 655 -47.13 0.61 -7.90
CA SER A 655 -48.24 0.16 -8.73
C SER A 655 -47.76 -0.15 -10.16
N VAL A 656 -47.87 -1.43 -10.56
CA VAL A 656 -47.72 -1.86 -11.95
C VAL A 656 -49.02 -1.54 -12.68
N THR A 657 -48.97 -0.67 -13.68
CA THR A 657 -50.03 -0.58 -14.69
C THR A 657 -49.55 -1.34 -15.91
N GLU A 658 -50.15 -2.52 -16.16
CA GLU A 658 -50.00 -3.24 -17.43
C GLU A 658 -50.72 -2.45 -18.53
N LEU A 659 -50.00 -2.16 -19.62
CA LEU A 659 -50.58 -1.73 -20.89
C LEU A 659 -50.71 -2.96 -21.77
N GLU A 660 -51.93 -3.39 -22.04
CA GLU A 660 -52.20 -4.42 -23.06
C GLU A 660 -51.99 -3.87 -24.48
N PRO A 661 -51.57 -4.71 -25.44
CA PRO A 661 -51.30 -4.28 -26.81
C PRO A 661 -52.57 -4.20 -27.66
N ARG A 662 -52.59 -3.26 -28.61
CA ARG A 662 -53.37 -3.36 -29.84
C ARG A 662 -52.47 -3.71 -31.00
#